data_AF-A0A8D0SBG1-F1
#
_entry.id   AF-A0A8D0SBG1-F1
#
_cell.length_a   1.000
_cell.length_b   1.000
_cell.length_c   1.000
_cell.angle_alpha   90.00
_cell.angle_beta   90.00
_cell.angle_gamma   90.00
#
_symmetry.space_group_name_H-M   'P 1'
#
loop_
_entity.id
_entity.type
_entity.pdbx_description
1 polymer ?
#
loop_
_entity_poly.entity_id
_entity_poly.type
_entity_poly.pdbx_seq_one_letter_code
_entity_poly.pdbx_strand_id
1 'polypeptide(L)'
;MGGPAARRGAGRLCALFLALVAAGTPAGAYNLDPQRPVRFQGPAGSFFGYAVLEHFHDNTRWVLVGAPKADSKYSTSVKSPGAVFKCRVHTNPDRRCTELDMARGKNRGMSCGKTCREDRDDEWMGVSLARQPKADGQVLACAHRWKNIYYETDHILPHGFCYIIPSNLQAKGRTLIPCYEEYKKKYGEEHGSCQAGIAGFFTEELVVMGAPGSFYWAGTVKVLNLTDNTYFKLNDEVIMNRRYTYLGYAVTAGHFSHVSTTDVVGGAPQDDGIGKVYVFRADRRSGTLIKIFQASGKKMGSYFGSSLCAVDLNADGLSDLLVGAPMFSEIRDEGQVTVYINRGNGALEEQLALTGDGAYNAHFGESIASLGDLDDDGFPDVAIGAPKEDDFSGAVYIYHGDAGGMVSQYSMKLSGRKISPVLRMFGQSISGGVDMDGNGYPDVTIGAFMSDSVVLLRARPVITVDVTILLPASINITAPQCHDGQQPVNCLNVTVCFSFHGKHVPGEIGLNYVLTADMAKKEKSQLPRVYFVLLGESVGQVSEKLQLVHLEETCHHYVAHVKRRVQDVISPIVFEAAYSLGEHMTGEEEKELPALTPVLRWKKGQKIAQKNQVRTWKHTLGPEGQVLMQKSWSWMPGRLRPDTLPDWAAFPDLQK
;
A
#
# COMPACT_ATOMS: atom_id res chain seq x y z
N MET A 1 -47.20 54.27 22.13
CA MET A 1 -46.59 52.97 21.78
C MET A 1 -45.14 52.99 22.22
N GLY A 2 -44.76 52.05 23.08
CA GLY A 2 -43.37 51.60 23.29
C GLY A 2 -42.34 52.61 23.81
N GLY A 3 -42.19 52.66 25.13
CA GLY A 3 -40.89 52.82 25.77
C GLY A 3 -40.90 52.07 27.11
N PRO A 4 -39.79 51.87 27.82
CA PRO A 4 -38.36 51.99 27.46
C PRO A 4 -37.52 50.84 28.08
N ALA A 5 -36.21 51.09 28.28
CA ALA A 5 -35.31 50.47 29.28
C ALA A 5 -34.52 49.22 28.84
N ALA A 6 -33.31 48.97 29.33
CA ALA A 6 -32.25 49.74 29.97
C ALA A 6 -31.05 48.80 30.07
N ARG A 7 -29.84 49.33 29.89
CA ARG A 7 -28.59 48.65 30.24
C ARG A 7 -28.49 48.43 31.75
N ARG A 8 -28.24 47.19 32.19
CA ARG A 8 -27.56 46.87 33.46
C ARG A 8 -26.75 45.58 33.30
N GLY A 9 -25.53 45.59 33.85
CA GLY A 9 -24.62 44.45 33.84
C GLY A 9 -24.63 43.66 35.14
N ALA A 10 -23.66 42.73 35.18
CA ALA A 10 -23.19 41.86 36.26
C ALA A 10 -23.91 40.51 36.44
N GLY A 11 -23.14 39.42 36.36
CA GLY A 11 -23.57 38.10 36.83
C GLY A 11 -22.84 36.93 36.16
N ARG A 12 -21.70 36.53 36.73
CA ARG A 12 -20.90 35.35 36.38
C ARG A 12 -21.76 34.07 36.25
N LEU A 13 -21.59 33.33 35.16
CA LEU A 13 -21.66 31.86 35.15
C LEU A 13 -20.66 31.35 34.13
N CYS A 14 -19.47 31.03 34.67
CA CYS A 14 -18.38 30.40 33.96
C CYS A 14 -18.77 28.92 33.77
N ALA A 15 -19.39 28.59 32.64
CA ALA A 15 -19.57 27.21 32.24
C ALA A 15 -18.28 26.73 31.58
N LEU A 16 -17.39 26.15 32.40
CA LEU A 16 -16.25 25.36 31.96
C LEU A 16 -16.77 24.15 31.19
N PHE A 17 -16.91 24.28 29.88
CA PHE A 17 -16.88 23.13 28.99
C PHE A 17 -15.43 22.64 28.93
N LEU A 18 -15.10 21.73 29.84
CA LEU A 18 -13.97 20.82 29.67
C LEU A 18 -14.27 19.97 28.44
N ALA A 19 -13.82 20.45 27.27
CA ALA A 19 -13.60 19.60 26.12
C ALA A 19 -12.55 18.56 26.54
N LEU A 20 -13.02 17.37 26.91
CA LEU A 20 -12.22 16.16 26.95
C LEU A 20 -11.69 15.99 25.51
N VAL A 21 -10.48 16.50 25.30
CA VAL A 21 -9.63 16.12 24.19
C VAL A 21 -9.42 14.62 24.37
N ALA A 22 -10.22 13.83 23.68
CA ALA A 22 -9.83 12.49 23.32
C ALA A 22 -8.54 12.67 22.51
N ALA A 23 -7.40 12.51 23.19
CA ALA A 23 -6.13 12.25 22.54
C ALA A 23 -6.28 10.87 21.89
N GLY A 24 -6.98 10.84 20.75
CA GLY A 24 -6.74 9.84 19.75
C GLY A 24 -5.26 9.97 19.43
N THR A 25 -4.49 8.94 19.77
CA THR A 25 -3.16 8.75 19.22
C THR A 25 -3.26 9.08 17.73
N PRO A 26 -2.47 10.03 17.19
CA PRO A 26 -2.41 10.18 15.76
C PRO A 26 -2.09 8.78 15.23
N ALA A 27 -2.89 8.28 14.28
CA ALA A 27 -2.51 7.13 13.48
C ALA A 27 -1.18 7.53 12.81
N GLY A 28 -0.10 7.21 13.51
CA GLY A 28 1.24 7.67 13.23
C GLY A 28 1.73 6.86 12.06
N ALA A 29 2.10 7.57 11.00
CA ALA A 29 3.00 7.15 9.94
C ALA A 29 3.45 5.68 10.03
N TYR A 30 2.80 4.76 9.30
CA TYR A 30 3.32 3.41 9.24
C TYR A 30 4.44 3.34 8.21
N ASN A 31 5.60 2.90 8.70
CA ASN A 31 6.92 2.70 8.10
C ASN A 31 7.41 3.59 6.95
N LEU A 32 6.71 4.61 6.44
CA LEU A 32 7.29 5.67 5.60
C LEU A 32 7.58 6.91 6.45
N ASP A 33 8.67 7.61 6.18
CA ASP A 33 9.03 8.87 6.86
C ASP A 33 8.52 10.12 6.12
N PRO A 34 7.37 10.71 6.52
CA PRO A 34 6.89 11.96 5.94
C PRO A 34 7.63 13.20 6.44
N GLN A 35 8.48 13.09 7.47
CA GLN A 35 9.13 14.26 8.09
C GLN A 35 10.39 14.69 7.33
N ARG A 36 11.08 13.73 6.68
CA ARG A 36 12.29 13.98 5.89
C ARG A 36 12.15 13.52 4.43
N PRO A 37 11.18 14.09 3.68
CA PRO A 37 10.97 13.75 2.28
C PRO A 37 12.11 14.30 1.41
N VAL A 38 12.47 13.58 0.36
CA VAL A 38 13.35 14.09 -0.71
C VAL A 38 12.47 14.65 -1.82
N ARG A 39 12.50 15.97 -2.02
CA ARG A 39 11.66 16.64 -3.02
C ARG A 39 12.47 17.08 -4.23
N PHE A 40 11.98 16.73 -5.42
CA PHE A 40 12.49 17.20 -6.70
C PHE A 40 11.50 18.17 -7.33
N GLN A 41 12.02 19.29 -7.86
CA GLN A 41 11.23 20.32 -8.55
C GLN A 41 11.60 20.34 -10.03
N GLY A 42 10.59 20.31 -10.89
CA GLY A 42 10.73 20.46 -12.33
C GLY A 42 10.40 21.87 -12.85
N PRO A 43 10.50 22.07 -14.17
CA PRO A 43 10.12 23.31 -14.83
C PRO A 43 8.64 23.63 -14.63
N ALA A 44 8.31 24.90 -14.43
CA ALA A 44 6.93 25.33 -14.19
C ALA A 44 6.02 25.09 -15.41
N GLY A 45 4.82 24.57 -15.17
CA GLY A 45 3.80 24.30 -16.20
C GLY A 45 4.11 23.09 -17.09
N SER A 46 5.16 22.33 -16.79
CA SER A 46 5.60 21.19 -17.59
C SER A 46 4.85 19.89 -17.26
N PHE A 47 4.05 19.90 -16.19
CA PHE A 47 3.42 18.73 -15.58
C PHE A 47 4.46 17.73 -15.07
N PHE A 48 5.56 18.23 -14.51
CA PHE A 48 6.60 17.39 -13.93
C PHE A 48 6.06 16.59 -12.75
N GLY A 49 6.07 15.26 -12.87
CA GLY A 49 5.46 14.35 -11.90
C GLY A 49 4.13 13.76 -12.37
N TYR A 50 3.77 13.91 -13.65
CA TYR A 50 2.60 13.25 -14.22
C TYR A 50 2.75 11.73 -14.21
N ALA A 51 3.94 11.24 -14.55
CA ALA A 51 4.36 9.86 -14.36
C ALA A 51 5.68 9.85 -13.56
N VAL A 52 5.82 8.92 -12.63
CA VAL A 52 7.05 8.72 -11.85
C VAL A 52 7.44 7.25 -11.89
N LEU A 53 8.74 6.99 -11.85
CA LEU A 53 9.28 5.64 -11.89
C LEU A 53 10.61 5.58 -11.15
N GLU A 54 10.72 4.65 -10.21
CA GLU A 54 11.98 4.33 -9.54
C GLU A 54 12.83 3.44 -10.43
N HIS A 55 14.10 3.79 -10.54
CA HIS A 55 15.05 3.07 -11.37
C HIS A 55 16.39 2.92 -10.67
N PHE A 56 17.01 1.78 -10.89
CA PHE A 56 18.36 1.51 -10.46
C PHE A 56 19.14 0.83 -11.57
N HIS A 57 20.43 1.15 -11.61
CA HIS A 57 21.42 0.49 -12.43
C HIS A 57 22.74 0.54 -11.66
N ASP A 58 23.38 -0.61 -11.51
CA ASP A 58 24.48 -0.83 -10.56
C ASP A 58 24.12 -0.32 -9.15
N ASN A 59 25.01 0.47 -8.55
CA ASN A 59 24.81 1.11 -7.25
C ASN A 59 24.16 2.50 -7.34
N THR A 60 23.69 2.94 -8.51
CA THR A 60 23.05 4.25 -8.64
C THR A 60 21.53 4.13 -8.64
N ARG A 61 20.88 5.00 -7.85
CA ARG A 61 19.42 5.15 -7.76
C ARG A 61 18.96 6.44 -8.44
N TRP A 62 17.92 6.32 -9.25
CA TRP A 62 17.36 7.39 -10.05
C TRP A 62 15.84 7.42 -9.90
N VAL A 63 15.30 8.61 -9.72
CA VAL A 63 13.88 8.87 -9.95
C VAL A 63 13.73 9.38 -11.38
N LEU A 64 12.96 8.66 -12.18
CA LEU A 64 12.58 9.08 -13.52
C LEU A 64 11.23 9.77 -13.47
N VAL A 65 11.12 10.92 -14.14
CA VAL A 65 9.94 11.77 -14.06
C VAL A 65 9.48 12.17 -15.45
N GLY A 66 8.23 11.86 -15.76
CA GLY A 66 7.53 12.32 -16.95
C GLY A 66 6.99 13.74 -16.75
N ALA A 67 7.20 14.59 -17.75
CA ALA A 67 6.69 15.95 -17.82
C ALA A 67 6.07 16.17 -19.21
N PRO A 68 4.82 15.71 -19.46
CA PRO A 68 4.22 15.68 -20.80
C PRO A 68 4.07 17.02 -21.50
N LYS A 69 4.17 18.14 -20.78
CA LYS A 69 4.09 19.50 -21.34
C LYS A 69 5.41 20.26 -21.28
N ALA A 70 6.51 19.60 -20.90
CA ALA A 70 7.83 20.22 -20.91
C ALA A 70 8.24 20.62 -22.32
N ASP A 71 8.86 21.80 -22.44
CA ASP A 71 9.70 22.12 -23.58
C ASP A 71 11.03 21.35 -23.46
N SER A 72 11.59 20.97 -24.61
CA SER A 72 12.77 20.10 -24.68
C SER A 72 14.02 20.87 -25.08
N LYS A 73 15.10 20.71 -24.32
CA LYS A 73 16.39 21.33 -24.66
C LYS A 73 17.07 20.70 -25.88
N TYR A 74 16.70 19.45 -26.20
CA TYR A 74 17.24 18.71 -27.35
C TYR A 74 16.52 19.05 -28.66
N SER A 75 15.35 19.70 -28.58
CA SER A 75 14.51 19.99 -29.75
C SER A 75 13.75 21.31 -29.59
N THR A 76 14.48 22.42 -29.64
CA THR A 76 13.93 23.77 -29.44
C THR A 76 12.93 24.22 -30.51
N SER A 77 12.89 23.55 -31.66
CA SER A 77 11.95 23.82 -32.75
C SER A 77 10.57 23.19 -32.55
N VAL A 78 10.44 22.26 -31.61
CA VAL A 78 9.21 21.49 -31.36
C VAL A 78 8.46 22.10 -30.18
N LYS A 79 7.15 22.29 -30.33
CA LYS A 79 6.32 22.95 -29.32
C LYS A 79 5.83 21.95 -28.28
N SER A 80 6.21 22.17 -27.03
CA SER A 80 5.78 21.40 -25.85
C SER A 80 5.66 19.89 -26.09
N PRO A 81 6.72 19.24 -26.62
CA PRO A 81 6.66 17.80 -26.93
C PRO A 81 6.57 16.92 -25.67
N GLY A 82 6.81 17.49 -24.49
CA GLY A 82 7.00 16.74 -23.26
C GLY A 82 8.43 16.23 -23.15
N ALA A 83 8.82 15.77 -21.96
CA ALA A 83 10.14 15.23 -21.73
C ALA A 83 10.16 14.24 -20.57
N VAL A 84 11.24 13.45 -20.50
CA VAL A 84 11.54 12.59 -19.36
C VAL A 84 12.81 13.10 -18.69
N PHE A 85 12.75 13.29 -17.37
CA PHE A 85 13.86 13.71 -16.55
C PHE A 85 14.38 12.55 -15.71
N LYS A 86 15.69 12.56 -15.42
CA LYS A 86 16.30 11.71 -14.39
C LYS A 86 16.83 12.57 -13.24
N CYS A 87 16.50 12.18 -12.02
CA CYS A 87 16.92 12.82 -10.79
C CYS A 87 17.74 11.81 -9.98
N ARG A 88 19.01 12.12 -9.70
CA ARG A 88 19.85 11.23 -8.89
C ARG A 88 19.43 11.34 -7.42
N VAL A 89 19.30 10.21 -6.73
CA VAL A 89 18.89 10.19 -5.31
C VAL A 89 20.06 10.53 -4.40
N HIS A 90 21.18 9.82 -4.58
CA HIS A 90 22.44 10.09 -3.88
C HIS A 90 23.32 11.06 -4.68
N THR A 91 24.25 11.72 -4.00
CA THR A 91 25.23 12.68 -4.56
C THR A 91 24.58 13.81 -5.34
N ASN A 92 23.44 14.33 -4.85
CA ASN A 92 22.65 15.38 -5.48
C ASN A 92 22.08 16.35 -4.44
N PRO A 93 22.94 17.13 -3.76
CA PRO A 93 22.50 18.04 -2.68
C PRO A 93 21.54 19.12 -3.17
N ASP A 94 21.70 19.57 -4.42
CA ASP A 94 20.84 20.58 -5.06
C ASP A 94 19.51 20.00 -5.58
N ARG A 95 19.29 18.68 -5.48
CA ARG A 95 18.10 17.97 -5.98
C ARG A 95 17.78 18.31 -7.45
N ARG A 96 18.82 18.42 -8.29
CA ARG A 96 18.67 18.74 -9.71
C ARG A 96 18.23 17.51 -10.50
N CYS A 97 17.41 17.73 -11.51
CA CYS A 97 16.98 16.74 -12.47
C CYS A 97 17.48 17.11 -13.87
N THR A 98 17.86 16.12 -14.66
CA THR A 98 18.38 16.32 -16.02
C THR A 98 17.50 15.66 -17.05
N GLU A 99 17.17 16.39 -18.11
CA GLU A 99 16.39 15.85 -19.24
C GLU A 99 17.18 14.76 -20.00
N LEU A 100 16.50 13.65 -20.28
CA LEU A 100 16.95 12.57 -21.15
C LEU A 100 16.68 12.89 -22.62
N ASP A 101 17.62 12.52 -23.50
CA ASP A 101 17.43 12.65 -24.94
C ASP A 101 16.52 11.52 -25.44
N MET A 102 15.36 11.90 -25.99
CA MET A 102 14.32 11.00 -26.50
C MET A 102 14.47 10.72 -28.02
N ALA A 103 15.70 10.84 -28.53
CA ALA A 103 16.08 10.60 -29.93
C ALA A 103 15.19 11.39 -30.91
N ARG A 104 15.02 12.68 -30.65
CA ARG A 104 14.21 13.56 -31.49
C ARG A 104 14.99 14.06 -32.70
N GLY A 105 14.30 14.15 -33.81
CA GLY A 105 14.78 14.82 -35.01
C GLY A 105 15.00 16.31 -34.82
N LYS A 106 15.93 16.90 -35.57
CA LYS A 106 16.16 18.36 -35.56
C LYS A 106 15.10 19.14 -36.35
N ASN A 107 14.41 18.47 -37.28
CA ASN A 107 13.47 19.08 -38.22
C ASN A 107 12.10 18.44 -38.10
N ARG A 108 11.04 19.25 -38.27
CA ARG A 108 9.67 18.75 -38.33
C ARG A 108 9.44 17.93 -39.60
N GLY A 109 8.66 16.85 -39.51
CA GLY A 109 8.26 16.06 -40.67
C GLY A 109 9.34 15.11 -41.20
N MET A 110 10.27 14.69 -40.35
CA MET A 110 11.24 13.63 -40.69
C MET A 110 10.51 12.34 -41.07
N SER A 111 11.08 11.61 -42.03
CA SER A 111 10.51 10.35 -42.49
C SER A 111 10.72 9.26 -41.43
N CYS A 112 9.63 8.58 -41.06
CA CYS A 112 9.60 7.46 -40.12
C CYS A 112 9.23 6.13 -40.79
N GLY A 113 9.05 6.14 -42.10
CA GLY A 113 8.54 5.03 -42.90
C GLY A 113 8.07 5.51 -44.28
N LYS A 114 7.64 4.60 -45.16
CA LYS A 114 7.25 4.95 -46.55
C LYS A 114 6.06 5.91 -46.61
N THR A 115 5.13 5.77 -45.67
CA THR A 115 3.91 6.59 -45.56
C THR A 115 3.83 7.28 -44.20
N CYS A 116 4.97 7.73 -43.69
CA CYS A 116 5.11 8.27 -42.35
C CYS A 116 5.98 9.51 -42.35
N ARG A 117 5.42 10.61 -41.84
CA ARG A 117 6.14 11.85 -41.53
C ARG A 117 5.81 12.26 -40.11
N GLU A 118 6.82 12.39 -39.27
CA GLU A 118 6.62 12.63 -37.84
C GLU A 118 6.23 14.08 -37.54
N ASP A 119 5.27 14.25 -36.64
CA ASP A 119 4.98 15.52 -35.99
C ASP A 119 4.99 15.32 -34.47
N ARG A 120 6.00 15.89 -33.83
CA ARG A 120 6.28 15.72 -32.40
C ARG A 120 5.77 16.88 -31.53
N ASP A 121 5.11 17.87 -32.13
CA ASP A 121 4.43 18.94 -31.39
C ASP A 121 3.31 18.35 -30.51
N ASP A 122 3.27 18.73 -29.23
CA ASP A 122 2.27 18.26 -28.26
C ASP A 122 2.13 16.72 -28.20
N GLU A 123 3.21 15.97 -28.40
CA GLU A 123 3.18 14.49 -28.41
C GLU A 123 2.92 13.86 -27.03
N TRP A 124 3.10 14.63 -25.94
CA TRP A 124 2.94 14.23 -24.55
C TRP A 124 3.95 13.14 -24.11
N MET A 125 5.23 13.33 -24.44
CA MET A 125 6.28 12.43 -24.00
C MET A 125 6.43 12.41 -22.48
N GLY A 126 6.46 11.21 -21.90
CA GLY A 126 6.49 11.00 -20.46
C GLY A 126 5.09 10.91 -19.85
N VAL A 127 4.04 10.66 -20.65
CA VAL A 127 2.69 10.39 -20.14
C VAL A 127 2.63 9.09 -19.33
N SER A 128 3.43 8.10 -19.72
CA SER A 128 3.57 6.82 -19.03
C SER A 128 5.04 6.39 -19.01
N LEU A 129 5.42 5.75 -17.92
CA LEU A 129 6.74 5.19 -17.67
C LEU A 129 6.59 3.78 -17.10
N ALA A 130 7.42 2.84 -17.53
CA ALA A 130 7.47 1.50 -16.95
C ALA A 130 8.89 0.95 -16.97
N ARG A 131 9.30 0.26 -15.89
CA ARG A 131 10.61 -0.38 -15.77
C ARG A 131 10.47 -1.89 -15.94
N GLN A 132 11.38 -2.49 -16.68
CA GLN A 132 11.51 -3.94 -16.75
C GLN A 132 11.97 -4.49 -15.39
N PRO A 133 11.33 -5.53 -14.82
CA PRO A 133 11.61 -6.03 -13.46
C PRO A 133 12.87 -6.91 -13.41
N LYS A 134 14.03 -6.36 -13.82
CA LYS A 134 15.35 -7.01 -13.80
C LYS A 134 16.39 -6.04 -13.21
N ALA A 135 17.56 -6.54 -12.80
CA ALA A 135 18.63 -5.68 -12.30
C ALA A 135 19.07 -4.64 -13.35
N ASP A 136 19.34 -5.09 -14.58
CA ASP A 136 19.61 -4.23 -15.75
C ASP A 136 18.33 -3.91 -16.54
N GLY A 137 17.24 -3.64 -15.83
CA GLY A 137 15.95 -3.36 -16.43
C GLY A 137 15.99 -2.14 -17.35
N GLN A 138 15.48 -2.29 -18.57
CA GLN A 138 15.23 -1.17 -19.47
C GLN A 138 13.98 -0.39 -19.02
N VAL A 139 13.82 0.83 -19.54
CA VAL A 139 12.69 1.71 -19.21
C VAL A 139 11.91 2.03 -20.47
N LEU A 140 10.59 1.88 -20.44
CA LEU A 140 9.67 2.33 -21.47
C LEU A 140 9.18 3.74 -21.12
N ALA A 141 9.26 4.67 -22.08
CA ALA A 141 8.63 5.98 -22.00
C ALA A 141 7.77 6.22 -23.25
N CYS A 142 6.55 6.73 -23.07
CA CYS A 142 5.62 6.90 -24.19
C CYS A 142 5.07 8.32 -24.35
N ALA A 143 4.55 8.56 -25.55
CA ALA A 143 3.97 9.80 -26.07
C ALA A 143 2.74 9.45 -26.91
N HIS A 144 1.60 9.25 -26.24
CA HIS A 144 0.37 8.77 -26.87
C HIS A 144 -0.25 9.73 -27.91
N ARG A 145 0.17 10.99 -27.95
CA ARG A 145 -0.34 12.00 -28.90
C ARG A 145 0.63 12.30 -30.04
N TRP A 146 1.67 11.48 -30.20
CA TRP A 146 2.53 11.55 -31.38
C TRP A 146 1.73 11.32 -32.66
N LYS A 147 2.04 12.11 -33.70
CA LYS A 147 1.24 12.21 -34.93
C LYS A 147 2.06 11.82 -36.16
N ASN A 148 1.38 11.14 -37.09
CA ASN A 148 1.81 11.00 -38.47
C ASN A 148 1.05 12.02 -39.34
N ILE A 149 1.80 12.92 -39.98
CA ILE A 149 1.29 14.00 -40.84
C ILE A 149 1.48 13.71 -42.34
N TYR A 150 1.84 12.47 -42.72
CA TYR A 150 2.04 12.13 -44.14
C TYR A 150 0.79 12.42 -45.00
N TYR A 151 -0.40 12.19 -44.43
CA TYR A 151 -1.71 12.44 -45.06
C TYR A 151 -2.40 13.69 -44.51
N GLU A 152 -1.64 14.73 -44.12
CA GLU A 152 -2.19 15.91 -43.44
C GLU A 152 -3.32 16.63 -44.19
N THR A 153 -3.39 16.48 -45.52
CA THR A 153 -4.49 17.00 -46.34
C THR A 153 -5.82 16.28 -46.10
N ASP A 154 -5.77 15.00 -45.72
CA ASP A 154 -6.94 14.19 -45.39
C ASP A 154 -7.16 14.20 -43.87
N HIS A 155 -6.22 13.62 -43.13
CA HIS A 155 -6.28 13.44 -41.68
C HIS A 155 -4.88 13.42 -41.06
N ILE A 156 -4.76 13.96 -39.85
CA ILE A 156 -3.61 13.76 -38.97
C ILE A 156 -3.87 12.48 -38.15
N LEU A 157 -2.93 11.54 -38.18
CA LEU A 157 -3.11 10.21 -37.58
C LEU A 157 -2.32 10.10 -36.25
N PRO A 158 -2.99 10.11 -35.08
CA PRO A 158 -2.31 9.99 -33.79
C PRO A 158 -2.05 8.50 -33.47
N HIS A 159 -0.95 7.96 -34.02
CA HIS A 159 -0.54 6.58 -33.76
C HIS A 159 0.09 6.40 -32.36
N GLY A 160 0.58 7.47 -31.74
CA GLY A 160 1.38 7.35 -30.52
C GLY A 160 2.78 6.81 -30.78
N PHE A 161 3.66 6.98 -29.80
CA PHE A 161 5.08 6.67 -29.89
C PHE A 161 5.58 6.20 -28.53
N CYS A 162 6.48 5.22 -28.51
CA CYS A 162 7.19 4.81 -27.30
C CYS A 162 8.69 4.66 -27.57
N TYR A 163 9.49 4.81 -26.52
CA TYR A 163 10.94 4.71 -26.56
C TYR A 163 11.41 3.80 -25.43
N ILE A 164 12.16 2.75 -25.79
CA ILE A 164 12.83 1.89 -24.82
C ILE A 164 14.20 2.49 -24.54
N ILE A 165 14.38 3.02 -23.34
CA ILE A 165 15.60 3.59 -22.80
C ILE A 165 16.44 2.44 -22.19
N PRO A 166 17.74 2.35 -22.50
CA PRO A 166 18.62 1.36 -21.87
C PRO A 166 18.75 1.59 -20.36
N SER A 167 19.09 0.55 -19.60
CA SER A 167 19.25 0.60 -18.13
C SER A 167 20.21 1.67 -17.64
N ASN A 168 21.26 1.98 -18.41
CA ASN A 168 22.23 3.03 -18.10
C ASN A 168 21.75 4.46 -18.41
N LEU A 169 20.53 4.63 -18.93
CA LEU A 169 19.90 5.91 -19.24
C LEU A 169 20.70 6.77 -20.25
N GLN A 170 21.41 6.13 -21.18
CA GLN A 170 22.08 6.78 -22.31
C GLN A 170 21.13 6.93 -23.52
N ALA A 171 21.47 7.85 -24.43
CA ALA A 171 20.66 8.23 -25.61
C ALA A 171 20.62 7.19 -26.75
N LYS A 172 20.89 5.90 -26.48
CA LYS A 172 20.91 4.80 -27.46
C LYS A 172 19.78 3.81 -27.22
N GLY A 173 18.56 4.33 -27.13
CA GLY A 173 17.35 3.55 -26.99
C GLY A 173 16.75 3.10 -28.33
N ARG A 174 15.60 2.42 -28.23
CA ARG A 174 14.87 1.85 -29.36
C ARG A 174 13.49 2.52 -29.50
N THR A 175 13.19 3.00 -30.70
CA THR A 175 11.91 3.63 -31.04
C THR A 175 10.84 2.59 -31.38
N LEU A 176 9.62 2.80 -30.90
CA LEU A 176 8.46 1.96 -31.16
C LEU A 176 7.29 2.82 -31.66
N ILE A 177 6.71 2.44 -32.79
CA ILE A 177 5.49 3.06 -33.35
C ILE A 177 4.48 1.93 -33.59
N PRO A 178 3.86 1.39 -32.52
CA PRO A 178 3.20 0.07 -32.54
C PRO A 178 1.92 0.01 -33.38
N CYS A 179 1.38 1.17 -33.79
CA CYS A 179 0.17 1.29 -34.58
C CYS A 179 0.41 1.72 -36.03
N TYR A 180 1.67 1.99 -36.39
CA TYR A 180 2.00 2.39 -37.75
C TYR A 180 1.94 1.17 -38.67
N GLU A 181 1.18 1.30 -39.75
CA GLU A 181 1.12 0.35 -40.86
C GLU A 181 1.21 1.11 -42.19
N GLU A 182 1.92 0.54 -43.17
CA GLU A 182 2.08 1.21 -44.47
C GLU A 182 0.74 1.36 -45.19
N TYR A 183 0.56 2.50 -45.88
CA TYR A 183 -0.60 2.80 -46.73
C TYR A 183 -1.97 2.88 -46.02
N LYS A 184 -2.00 2.98 -44.68
CA LYS A 184 -3.21 3.25 -43.91
C LYS A 184 -3.45 4.75 -43.77
N LYS A 185 -4.62 5.24 -44.20
CA LYS A 185 -4.97 6.67 -44.23
C LYS A 185 -6.21 7.06 -43.43
N LYS A 186 -7.05 6.09 -43.05
CA LYS A 186 -8.33 6.36 -42.39
C LYS A 186 -8.11 6.63 -40.91
N TYR A 187 -8.79 7.65 -40.38
CA TYR A 187 -8.62 8.07 -38.99
C TYR A 187 -9.16 7.04 -37.98
N GLY A 188 -10.44 6.66 -38.09
CA GLY A 188 -11.10 5.83 -37.08
C GLY A 188 -10.99 4.31 -37.29
N GLU A 189 -10.68 3.85 -38.50
CA GLU A 189 -10.57 2.42 -38.78
C GLU A 189 -9.24 1.85 -38.30
N GLU A 190 -9.26 0.60 -37.83
CA GLU A 190 -8.08 -0.16 -37.40
C GLU A 190 -7.26 0.61 -36.34
N HIS A 191 -6.11 1.18 -36.71
CA HIS A 191 -5.16 1.82 -35.81
C HIS A 191 -4.85 3.28 -36.19
N GLY A 192 -5.65 3.90 -37.06
CA GLY A 192 -5.43 5.28 -37.54
C GLY A 192 -5.31 6.32 -36.41
N SER A 193 -6.14 6.19 -35.37
CA SER A 193 -6.14 7.07 -34.20
C SER A 193 -5.83 6.34 -32.89
N CYS A 194 -4.99 5.31 -32.92
CA CYS A 194 -4.87 4.37 -31.80
C CYS A 194 -4.40 4.99 -30.47
N GLN A 195 -3.57 6.05 -30.52
CA GLN A 195 -2.94 6.68 -29.36
C GLN A 195 -2.21 5.69 -28.42
N ALA A 196 -1.38 4.83 -29.01
CA ALA A 196 -0.66 3.81 -28.23
C ALA A 196 0.34 4.43 -27.26
N GLY A 197 0.44 3.84 -26.06
CA GLY A 197 1.36 4.29 -25.02
C GLY A 197 0.76 5.30 -24.05
N ILE A 198 -0.57 5.47 -24.04
CA ILE A 198 -1.25 6.21 -22.96
C ILE A 198 -0.95 5.59 -21.60
N ALA A 199 -0.95 4.26 -21.57
CA ALA A 199 -0.45 3.43 -20.48
C ALA A 199 0.54 2.42 -21.06
N GLY A 200 1.56 2.11 -20.28
CA GLY A 200 2.59 1.15 -20.63
C GLY A 200 2.95 0.28 -19.42
N PHE A 201 3.23 -0.99 -19.66
CA PHE A 201 3.72 -1.91 -18.66
C PHE A 201 4.83 -2.77 -19.26
N PHE A 202 5.85 -3.09 -18.46
CA PHE A 202 7.05 -3.75 -18.94
C PHE A 202 7.30 -5.00 -18.11
N THR A 203 7.19 -6.17 -18.71
CA THR A 203 7.53 -7.45 -18.07
C THR A 203 8.94 -7.88 -18.47
N GLU A 204 9.37 -9.03 -17.98
CA GLU A 204 10.67 -9.59 -18.34
C GLU A 204 10.90 -9.76 -19.85
N GLU A 205 9.86 -10.09 -20.60
CA GLU A 205 9.93 -10.44 -22.04
C GLU A 205 8.96 -9.62 -22.91
N LEU A 206 7.96 -8.98 -22.31
CA LEU A 206 6.88 -8.31 -23.02
C LEU A 206 6.85 -6.82 -22.73
N VAL A 207 6.56 -6.03 -23.76
CA VAL A 207 6.18 -4.63 -23.64
C VAL A 207 4.70 -4.51 -23.96
N VAL A 208 3.91 -4.13 -22.96
CA VAL A 208 2.46 -3.96 -23.07
C VAL A 208 2.16 -2.48 -23.20
N MET A 209 1.39 -2.10 -24.22
CA MET A 209 1.00 -0.72 -24.49
C MET A 209 -0.52 -0.66 -24.69
N GLY A 210 -1.16 0.25 -23.97
CA GLY A 210 -2.56 0.56 -24.16
C GLY A 210 -2.80 1.43 -25.38
N ALA A 211 -3.82 1.13 -26.19
CA ALA A 211 -4.13 1.83 -27.43
C ALA A 211 -5.65 2.09 -27.59
N PRO A 212 -6.22 3.00 -26.77
CA PRO A 212 -7.66 3.19 -26.61
C PRO A 212 -8.38 3.70 -27.87
N GLY A 213 -7.69 4.39 -28.78
CA GLY A 213 -8.32 4.97 -29.96
C GLY A 213 -8.42 4.03 -31.16
N SER A 214 -8.05 2.75 -31.01
CA SER A 214 -8.16 1.74 -32.06
C SER A 214 -9.62 1.39 -32.36
N PHE A 215 -9.94 1.05 -33.60
CA PHE A 215 -11.26 0.60 -34.07
C PHE A 215 -12.42 1.50 -33.59
N TYR A 216 -12.42 2.78 -33.98
CA TYR A 216 -13.40 3.78 -33.55
C TYR A 216 -13.53 3.85 -32.02
N TRP A 217 -12.38 3.90 -31.34
CA TRP A 217 -12.27 3.96 -29.89
C TRP A 217 -12.81 2.74 -29.12
N ALA A 218 -12.94 1.59 -29.77
CA ALA A 218 -13.01 0.30 -29.08
C ALA A 218 -11.76 0.10 -28.19
N GLY A 219 -10.61 0.50 -28.72
CA GLY A 219 -9.34 0.30 -28.07
C GLY A 219 -8.81 -1.13 -28.19
N THR A 220 -7.54 -1.29 -27.84
CA THR A 220 -6.84 -2.58 -27.85
C THR A 220 -5.63 -2.52 -26.95
N VAL A 221 -5.00 -3.67 -26.71
CA VAL A 221 -3.72 -3.78 -26.02
C VAL A 221 -2.68 -4.29 -27.01
N LYS A 222 -1.65 -3.49 -27.27
CA LYS A 222 -0.51 -3.85 -28.12
C LYS A 222 0.56 -4.50 -27.26
N VAL A 223 0.84 -5.77 -27.49
CA VAL A 223 1.85 -6.54 -26.74
C VAL A 223 2.97 -6.92 -27.67
N LEU A 224 4.17 -6.41 -27.41
CA LEU A 224 5.39 -6.70 -28.15
C LEU A 224 6.20 -7.76 -27.38
N ASN A 225 6.54 -8.86 -28.05
CA ASN A 225 7.54 -9.81 -27.58
C ASN A 225 8.94 -9.28 -27.93
N LEU A 226 9.78 -9.06 -26.92
CA LEU A 226 11.13 -8.53 -27.14
C LEU A 226 12.08 -9.55 -27.78
N THR A 227 11.88 -10.84 -27.54
CA THR A 227 12.73 -11.92 -28.03
C THR A 227 12.56 -12.10 -29.54
N ASP A 228 11.31 -12.22 -30.00
CA ASP A 228 10.99 -12.50 -31.40
C ASP A 228 10.73 -11.23 -32.22
N ASN A 229 10.62 -10.07 -31.53
CA ASN A 229 10.24 -8.80 -32.12
C ASN A 229 8.89 -8.85 -32.87
N THR A 230 7.92 -9.60 -32.32
CA THR A 230 6.59 -9.79 -32.89
C THR A 230 5.52 -9.23 -31.97
N TYR A 231 4.40 -8.81 -32.56
CA TYR A 231 3.24 -8.33 -31.83
C TYR A 231 2.18 -9.42 -31.71
N PHE A 232 1.62 -9.59 -30.51
CA PHE A 232 0.43 -10.40 -30.33
C PHE A 232 -0.80 -9.66 -30.85
N LYS A 233 -1.70 -10.41 -31.49
CA LYS A 233 -2.95 -9.87 -32.03
C LYS A 233 -4.13 -10.22 -31.11
N LEU A 234 -4.94 -9.22 -30.78
CA LEU A 234 -6.22 -9.45 -30.12
C LEU A 234 -7.27 -9.78 -31.18
N ASN A 235 -7.71 -11.04 -31.24
CA ASN A 235 -8.70 -11.53 -32.20
C ASN A 235 -10.02 -11.89 -31.50
N ASP A 236 -10.58 -10.97 -30.70
CA ASP A 236 -11.91 -11.11 -30.12
C ASP A 236 -12.89 -10.17 -30.84
N GLU A 237 -13.69 -10.73 -31.74
CA GLU A 237 -14.68 -9.97 -32.53
C GLU A 237 -15.72 -9.26 -31.65
N VAL A 238 -16.05 -9.83 -30.48
CA VAL A 238 -17.03 -9.23 -29.56
C VAL A 238 -16.46 -7.96 -28.94
N ILE A 239 -15.17 -7.96 -28.58
CA ILE A 239 -14.50 -6.78 -28.06
C ILE A 239 -14.29 -5.75 -29.18
N MET A 240 -13.81 -6.18 -30.34
CA MET A 240 -13.47 -5.29 -31.45
C MET A 240 -14.69 -4.62 -32.12
N ASN A 241 -15.87 -5.24 -32.04
CA ASN A 241 -17.10 -4.66 -32.62
C ASN A 241 -17.75 -3.60 -31.73
N ARG A 242 -17.37 -3.50 -30.45
CA ARG A 242 -17.88 -2.46 -29.53
C ARG A 242 -17.11 -1.17 -29.78
N ARG A 243 -17.79 -0.03 -29.86
CA ARG A 243 -17.15 1.28 -30.07
C ARG A 243 -17.12 2.06 -28.76
N TYR A 244 -16.17 2.97 -28.63
CA TYR A 244 -16.05 3.92 -27.50
C TYR A 244 -15.92 3.27 -26.11
N THR A 245 -15.29 2.10 -26.02
CA THR A 245 -15.05 1.42 -24.73
C THR A 245 -13.71 1.81 -24.10
N TYR A 246 -12.77 2.32 -24.91
CA TYR A 246 -11.42 2.76 -24.52
C TYR A 246 -10.56 1.63 -23.92
N LEU A 247 -10.64 0.42 -24.48
CA LEU A 247 -9.77 -0.67 -24.05
C LEU A 247 -8.28 -0.29 -24.20
N GLY A 248 -7.51 -0.51 -23.13
CA GLY A 248 -6.12 -0.10 -23.06
C GLY A 248 -5.94 1.33 -22.54
N TYR A 249 -6.95 1.90 -21.88
CA TYR A 249 -6.74 3.13 -21.11
C TYR A 249 -5.73 2.91 -19.98
N ALA A 250 -5.85 1.78 -19.28
CA ALA A 250 -4.85 1.26 -18.35
C ALA A 250 -4.44 -0.15 -18.76
N VAL A 251 -3.19 -0.51 -18.48
CA VAL A 251 -2.64 -1.84 -18.73
C VAL A 251 -1.76 -2.28 -17.56
N THR A 252 -1.76 -3.59 -17.29
CA THR A 252 -0.81 -4.24 -16.39
C THR A 252 -0.58 -5.68 -16.86
N ALA A 253 0.36 -6.39 -16.27
CA ALA A 253 0.60 -7.79 -16.55
C ALA A 253 1.04 -8.53 -15.29
N GLY A 254 0.74 -9.83 -15.24
CA GLY A 254 1.04 -10.67 -14.09
C GLY A 254 0.81 -12.15 -14.40
N HIS A 255 0.89 -12.98 -13.37
CA HIS A 255 0.75 -14.43 -13.47
C HIS A 255 -0.64 -14.85 -12.98
N PHE A 256 -1.67 -14.69 -13.83
CA PHE A 256 -3.05 -14.92 -13.43
C PHE A 256 -3.49 -16.37 -13.63
N SER A 257 -3.12 -16.97 -14.75
CA SER A 257 -3.58 -18.31 -15.09
C SER A 257 -2.63 -19.42 -14.68
N HIS A 258 -1.32 -19.16 -14.72
CA HIS A 258 -0.29 -20.06 -14.24
C HIS A 258 0.97 -19.27 -13.88
N VAL A 259 1.75 -19.75 -12.90
CA VAL A 259 2.96 -19.09 -12.39
C VAL A 259 4.00 -18.85 -13.50
N SER A 260 4.04 -19.70 -14.52
CA SER A 260 5.00 -19.61 -15.63
C SER A 260 4.50 -18.81 -16.84
N THR A 261 3.25 -18.37 -16.85
CA THR A 261 2.64 -17.68 -18.00
C THR A 261 2.37 -16.24 -17.63
N THR A 262 2.82 -15.32 -18.48
CA THR A 262 2.48 -13.90 -18.34
C THR A 262 1.16 -13.62 -19.04
N ASP A 263 0.20 -13.16 -18.27
CA ASP A 263 -1.10 -12.72 -18.75
C ASP A 263 -1.16 -11.19 -18.68
N VAL A 264 -1.92 -10.60 -19.59
CA VAL A 264 -2.02 -9.15 -19.81
C VAL A 264 -3.40 -8.67 -19.45
N VAL A 265 -3.50 -7.57 -18.72
CA VAL A 265 -4.75 -6.98 -18.29
C VAL A 265 -4.96 -5.65 -19.01
N GLY A 266 -6.16 -5.43 -19.53
CA GLY A 266 -6.56 -4.19 -20.18
C GLY A 266 -7.84 -3.64 -19.58
N GLY A 267 -7.82 -2.37 -19.20
CA GLY A 267 -8.98 -1.65 -18.70
C GLY A 267 -9.73 -0.93 -19.82
N ALA A 268 -11.06 -0.94 -19.76
CA ALA A 268 -11.98 -0.31 -20.70
C ALA A 268 -13.01 0.55 -19.93
N PRO A 269 -12.64 1.76 -19.48
CA PRO A 269 -13.42 2.55 -18.51
C PRO A 269 -14.80 3.01 -19.01
N GLN A 270 -15.01 3.05 -20.34
CA GLN A 270 -16.27 3.51 -20.93
C GLN A 270 -17.17 2.37 -21.41
N ASP A 271 -16.75 1.10 -21.28
CA ASP A 271 -17.58 -0.02 -21.73
C ASP A 271 -18.93 -0.08 -20.97
N ASP A 272 -20.01 -0.14 -21.73
CA ASP A 272 -21.40 -0.05 -21.25
C ASP A 272 -21.70 1.17 -20.36
N GLY A 273 -20.89 2.23 -20.43
CA GLY A 273 -21.01 3.41 -19.58
C GLY A 273 -20.72 3.15 -18.10
N ILE A 274 -20.25 1.96 -17.74
CA ILE A 274 -19.92 1.55 -16.36
C ILE A 274 -18.41 1.36 -16.23
N GLY A 275 -17.80 0.69 -17.22
CA GLY A 275 -16.40 0.30 -17.25
C GLY A 275 -16.21 -1.20 -17.01
N LYS A 276 -15.23 -1.78 -17.73
CA LYS A 276 -14.84 -3.19 -17.61
C LYS A 276 -13.33 -3.37 -17.56
N VAL A 277 -12.92 -4.53 -17.09
CA VAL A 277 -11.53 -5.02 -17.18
C VAL A 277 -11.51 -6.39 -17.84
N TYR A 278 -10.48 -6.64 -18.63
CA TYR A 278 -10.25 -7.91 -19.32
C TYR A 278 -8.87 -8.44 -19.00
N VAL A 279 -8.77 -9.75 -18.79
CA VAL A 279 -7.49 -10.46 -18.69
C VAL A 279 -7.32 -11.34 -19.91
N PHE A 280 -6.17 -11.23 -20.55
CA PHE A 280 -5.80 -11.94 -21.76
C PHE A 280 -4.56 -12.80 -21.52
N ARG A 281 -4.64 -14.08 -21.90
CA ARG A 281 -3.48 -14.94 -22.00
C ARG A 281 -2.77 -14.68 -23.32
N ALA A 282 -1.46 -14.44 -23.27
CA ALA A 282 -0.62 -14.33 -24.45
C ALA A 282 -0.20 -15.72 -24.94
N ASP A 283 -0.89 -16.25 -25.95
CA ASP A 283 -0.54 -17.54 -26.55
C ASP A 283 0.59 -17.39 -27.58
N ARG A 284 1.79 -17.83 -27.21
CA ARG A 284 2.98 -17.80 -28.06
C ARG A 284 2.83 -18.65 -29.33
N ARG A 285 2.02 -19.71 -29.31
CA ARG A 285 1.88 -20.62 -30.47
C ARG A 285 1.08 -19.98 -31.59
N SER A 286 -0.06 -19.37 -31.25
CA SER A 286 -0.90 -18.66 -32.22
C SER A 286 -0.46 -17.21 -32.46
N GLY A 287 0.32 -16.62 -31.54
CA GLY A 287 0.63 -15.19 -31.56
C GLY A 287 -0.60 -14.33 -31.27
N THR A 288 -1.57 -14.85 -30.51
CA THR A 288 -2.82 -14.15 -30.20
C THR A 288 -3.02 -13.93 -28.71
N LEU A 289 -3.81 -12.91 -28.38
CA LEU A 289 -4.31 -12.63 -27.04
C LEU A 289 -5.68 -13.28 -26.89
N ILE A 290 -5.80 -14.21 -25.93
CA ILE A 290 -7.01 -14.96 -25.67
C ILE A 290 -7.62 -14.46 -24.35
N LYS A 291 -8.83 -13.91 -24.39
CA LYS A 291 -9.54 -13.49 -23.16
C LYS A 291 -9.82 -14.70 -22.26
N ILE A 292 -9.38 -14.62 -21.01
CA ILE A 292 -9.61 -15.65 -19.98
C ILE A 292 -10.53 -15.18 -18.85
N PHE A 293 -10.59 -13.86 -18.59
CA PHE A 293 -11.42 -13.29 -17.55
C PHE A 293 -11.96 -11.92 -17.95
N GLN A 294 -13.11 -11.56 -17.39
CA GLN A 294 -13.67 -10.22 -17.47
C GLN A 294 -14.41 -9.87 -16.18
N ALA A 295 -14.33 -8.61 -15.76
CA ALA A 295 -15.15 -8.06 -14.68
C ALA A 295 -15.72 -6.70 -15.08
N SER A 296 -16.90 -6.38 -14.53
CA SER A 296 -17.60 -5.11 -14.79
C SER A 296 -17.72 -4.31 -13.50
N GLY A 297 -17.68 -2.99 -13.63
CA GLY A 297 -17.93 -2.09 -12.51
C GLY A 297 -19.37 -2.18 -12.00
N LYS A 298 -19.63 -1.49 -10.88
CA LYS A 298 -20.95 -1.52 -10.21
C LYS A 298 -21.81 -0.29 -10.48
N LYS A 299 -21.19 0.87 -10.76
CA LYS A 299 -21.90 2.15 -10.97
C LYS A 299 -21.62 2.73 -12.35
N MET A 300 -22.68 3.26 -12.97
CA MET A 300 -22.57 4.01 -14.22
C MET A 300 -21.72 5.27 -14.01
N GLY A 301 -20.85 5.58 -14.97
CA GLY A 301 -19.93 6.71 -14.90
C GLY A 301 -18.80 6.56 -13.90
N SER A 302 -18.64 5.40 -13.24
CA SER A 302 -17.58 5.19 -12.24
C SER A 302 -16.18 5.12 -12.82
N TYR A 303 -16.07 4.96 -14.14
CA TYR A 303 -14.80 4.87 -14.87
C TYR A 303 -13.95 3.67 -14.42
N PHE A 304 -14.63 2.54 -14.15
CA PHE A 304 -14.03 1.31 -13.66
C PHE A 304 -13.07 0.70 -14.70
N GLY A 305 -11.83 0.43 -14.29
CA GLY A 305 -10.76 -0.03 -15.19
C GLY A 305 -9.85 1.09 -15.68
N SER A 306 -9.88 2.27 -15.06
CA SER A 306 -9.03 3.41 -15.44
C SER A 306 -7.62 3.38 -14.84
N SER A 307 -7.43 2.60 -13.77
CA SER A 307 -6.13 2.25 -13.20
C SER A 307 -6.16 0.77 -12.80
N LEU A 308 -5.02 0.10 -12.91
CA LEU A 308 -4.88 -1.34 -12.68
C LEU A 308 -3.56 -1.63 -11.96
N CYS A 309 -3.57 -2.56 -11.01
CA CYS A 309 -2.37 -3.09 -10.38
C CYS A 309 -2.47 -4.61 -10.28
N ALA A 310 -1.44 -5.30 -10.78
CA ALA A 310 -1.30 -6.75 -10.64
C ALA A 310 -0.24 -7.00 -9.57
N VAL A 311 -0.60 -7.74 -8.53
CA VAL A 311 0.24 -7.98 -7.35
C VAL A 311 -0.25 -9.26 -6.66
N ASP A 312 0.65 -10.09 -6.16
CA ASP A 312 0.31 -11.31 -5.41
C ASP A 312 0.16 -10.93 -3.92
N LEU A 313 -1.07 -10.65 -3.46
CA LEU A 313 -1.31 -10.07 -2.13
C LEU A 313 -1.21 -11.11 -1.01
N ASN A 314 -1.47 -12.37 -1.33
CA ASN A 314 -1.49 -13.49 -0.40
C ASN A 314 -0.25 -14.40 -0.51
N ALA A 315 0.73 -14.02 -1.33
CA ALA A 315 2.00 -14.70 -1.55
C ALA A 315 1.84 -16.17 -1.98
N ASP A 316 0.82 -16.47 -2.81
CA ASP A 316 0.54 -17.82 -3.30
C ASP A 316 1.22 -18.15 -4.64
N GLY A 317 1.92 -17.18 -5.23
CA GLY A 317 2.63 -17.27 -6.51
C GLY A 317 1.78 -16.89 -7.72
N LEU A 318 0.48 -16.61 -7.55
CA LEU A 318 -0.40 -16.07 -8.57
C LEU A 318 -0.68 -14.59 -8.31
N SER A 319 -0.79 -13.82 -9.39
CA SER A 319 -1.13 -12.41 -9.26
C SER A 319 -2.62 -12.22 -9.00
N ASP A 320 -2.93 -11.36 -8.03
CA ASP A 320 -4.22 -10.74 -7.80
C ASP A 320 -4.36 -9.45 -8.62
N LEU A 321 -5.56 -8.87 -8.62
CA LEU A 321 -5.88 -7.69 -9.41
C LEU A 321 -6.63 -6.64 -8.60
N LEU A 322 -6.10 -5.41 -8.59
CA LEU A 322 -6.82 -4.23 -8.13
C LEU A 322 -7.28 -3.40 -9.32
N VAL A 323 -8.52 -2.92 -9.26
CA VAL A 323 -9.15 -2.13 -10.32
C VAL A 323 -9.71 -0.84 -9.76
N GLY A 324 -9.22 0.30 -10.28
CA GLY A 324 -9.68 1.62 -9.87
C GLY A 324 -10.92 2.10 -10.62
N ALA A 325 -11.77 2.82 -9.89
CA ALA A 325 -12.94 3.53 -10.35
C ALA A 325 -12.99 4.92 -9.67
N PRO A 326 -12.10 5.85 -10.06
CA PRO A 326 -11.93 7.15 -9.39
C PRO A 326 -13.14 8.07 -9.51
N MET A 327 -14.02 7.85 -10.48
CA MET A 327 -15.28 8.60 -10.64
C MET A 327 -16.47 7.90 -9.95
N PHE A 328 -16.22 6.84 -9.18
CA PHE A 328 -17.25 6.23 -8.35
C PHE A 328 -17.80 7.28 -7.37
N SER A 329 -19.12 7.46 -7.39
CA SER A 329 -19.80 8.51 -6.64
C SER A 329 -20.84 7.94 -5.68
N GLU A 330 -20.69 8.21 -4.39
CA GLU A 330 -21.80 8.18 -3.43
C GLU A 330 -22.46 9.55 -3.33
N ILE A 331 -21.64 10.61 -3.22
CA ILE A 331 -22.06 12.01 -3.32
C ILE A 331 -21.47 12.61 -4.58
N ARG A 332 -20.14 12.58 -4.74
CA ARG A 332 -19.44 13.05 -5.94
C ARG A 332 -17.98 12.60 -5.96
N ASP A 333 -17.64 11.74 -6.90
CA ASP A 333 -16.27 11.36 -7.28
C ASP A 333 -15.36 11.05 -6.07
N GLU A 334 -15.89 10.36 -5.05
CA GLU A 334 -15.09 9.88 -3.92
C GLU A 334 -14.02 8.90 -4.40
N GLY A 335 -14.41 8.04 -5.36
CA GLY A 335 -13.58 6.99 -5.91
C GLY A 335 -13.66 5.68 -5.12
N GLN A 336 -13.33 4.58 -5.79
CA GLN A 336 -13.34 3.23 -5.24
C GLN A 336 -12.28 2.38 -5.93
N VAL A 337 -11.70 1.43 -5.20
CA VAL A 337 -10.83 0.38 -5.76
C VAL A 337 -11.40 -0.98 -5.39
N THR A 338 -11.63 -1.84 -6.38
CA THR A 338 -12.09 -3.21 -6.16
C THR A 338 -10.91 -4.17 -6.17
N VAL A 339 -10.82 -5.05 -5.18
CA VAL A 339 -9.77 -6.07 -5.02
C VAL A 339 -10.32 -7.42 -5.46
N TYR A 340 -9.63 -8.06 -6.40
CA TYR A 340 -9.92 -9.40 -6.87
C TYR A 340 -8.78 -10.35 -6.50
N ILE A 341 -9.08 -11.40 -5.75
CA ILE A 341 -8.13 -12.45 -5.37
C ILE A 341 -8.21 -13.60 -6.35
N ASN A 342 -7.07 -14.12 -6.74
CA ASN A 342 -6.95 -15.23 -7.65
C ASN A 342 -7.20 -16.55 -6.92
N ARG A 343 -8.09 -17.38 -7.46
CA ARG A 343 -8.37 -18.74 -6.95
C ARG A 343 -7.73 -19.84 -7.79
N GLY A 344 -6.89 -19.46 -8.75
CA GLY A 344 -6.24 -20.36 -9.69
C GLY A 344 -6.94 -20.43 -11.05
N ASN A 345 -6.20 -20.90 -12.06
CA ASN A 345 -6.66 -21.06 -13.45
C ASN A 345 -7.23 -19.78 -14.10
N GLY A 346 -6.85 -18.60 -13.61
CA GLY A 346 -7.35 -17.31 -14.11
C GLY A 346 -8.74 -16.94 -13.59
N ALA A 347 -9.25 -17.64 -12.58
CA ALA A 347 -10.49 -17.28 -11.89
C ALA A 347 -10.19 -16.26 -10.79
N LEU A 348 -10.67 -15.03 -10.99
CA LEU A 348 -10.55 -13.92 -10.05
C LEU A 348 -11.88 -13.71 -9.32
N GLU A 349 -11.84 -13.72 -7.99
CA GLU A 349 -13.00 -13.49 -7.12
C GLU A 349 -12.91 -12.13 -6.44
N GLU A 350 -14.00 -11.38 -6.44
CA GLU A 350 -14.06 -10.11 -5.71
C GLU A 350 -13.98 -10.37 -4.20
N GLN A 351 -12.95 -9.82 -3.56
CA GLN A 351 -12.76 -9.92 -2.10
C GLN A 351 -13.45 -8.76 -1.38
N LEU A 352 -13.09 -7.52 -1.75
CA LEU A 352 -13.56 -6.31 -1.08
C LEU A 352 -13.43 -5.07 -1.97
N ALA A 353 -14.06 -3.99 -1.54
CA ALA A 353 -13.92 -2.66 -2.15
C ALA A 353 -13.34 -1.68 -1.13
N LEU A 354 -12.30 -0.95 -1.55
CA LEU A 354 -11.60 0.07 -0.78
C LEU A 354 -12.09 1.46 -1.18
N THR A 355 -12.24 2.35 -0.20
CA THR A 355 -12.74 3.72 -0.41
C THR A 355 -11.87 4.80 0.23
N GLY A 356 -10.73 4.44 0.85
CA GLY A 356 -9.97 5.37 1.68
C GLY A 356 -10.84 6.00 2.77
N ASP A 357 -10.79 7.33 2.91
CA ASP A 357 -11.65 8.08 3.82
C ASP A 357 -13.04 8.43 3.23
N GLY A 358 -13.33 8.05 1.98
CA GLY A 358 -14.59 8.40 1.32
C GLY A 358 -14.77 9.92 1.14
N ALA A 359 -13.67 10.65 0.94
CA ALA A 359 -13.67 12.10 0.87
C ALA A 359 -14.29 12.63 -0.43
N TYR A 360 -15.01 13.74 -0.33
CA TYR A 360 -15.69 14.38 -1.46
C TYR A 360 -14.72 14.74 -2.59
N ASN A 361 -15.02 14.30 -3.82
CA ASN A 361 -14.24 14.59 -5.04
C ASN A 361 -12.75 14.25 -4.89
N ALA A 362 -12.43 13.19 -4.14
CA ALA A 362 -11.06 12.78 -3.86
C ALA A 362 -10.38 12.05 -5.02
N HIS A 363 -11.17 11.43 -5.91
CA HIS A 363 -10.67 10.55 -6.97
C HIS A 363 -9.81 9.39 -6.44
N PHE A 364 -10.25 8.75 -5.36
CA PHE A 364 -9.56 7.58 -4.82
C PHE A 364 -9.50 6.45 -5.86
N GLY A 365 -8.30 5.94 -6.13
CA GLY A 365 -8.06 4.94 -7.18
C GLY A 365 -7.66 5.53 -8.53
N GLU A 366 -7.30 6.82 -8.60
CA GLU A 366 -6.75 7.41 -9.83
C GLU A 366 -5.41 6.76 -10.21
N SER A 367 -4.60 6.42 -9.21
CA SER A 367 -3.36 5.65 -9.37
C SER A 367 -3.30 4.52 -8.34
N ILE A 368 -2.72 3.39 -8.75
CA ILE A 368 -2.51 2.22 -7.90
C ILE A 368 -1.12 1.68 -8.24
N ALA A 369 -0.27 1.48 -7.24
CA ALA A 369 1.09 0.98 -7.44
C ALA A 369 1.40 -0.12 -6.42
N SER A 370 1.99 -1.22 -6.90
CA SER A 370 2.62 -2.22 -6.03
C SER A 370 3.89 -1.61 -5.45
N LEU A 371 4.07 -1.75 -4.14
CA LEU A 371 5.23 -1.25 -3.40
C LEU A 371 6.25 -2.36 -3.10
N GLY A 372 5.96 -3.60 -3.48
CA GLY A 372 6.63 -4.76 -2.91
C GLY A 372 6.29 -4.92 -1.43
N ASP A 373 7.02 -5.77 -0.73
CA ASP A 373 6.88 -5.95 0.72
C ASP A 373 7.53 -4.75 1.43
N LEU A 374 6.71 -3.76 1.81
CA LEU A 374 7.17 -2.49 2.35
C LEU A 374 7.63 -2.65 3.80
N ASP A 375 7.03 -3.57 4.55
CA ASP A 375 7.26 -3.74 5.99
C ASP A 375 7.95 -5.06 6.39
N ASP A 376 8.40 -5.81 5.40
CA ASP A 376 9.14 -7.08 5.53
C ASP A 376 8.31 -8.09 6.35
N ASP A 377 7.03 -8.24 6.00
CA ASP A 377 6.10 -9.22 6.58
C ASP A 377 5.88 -10.48 5.73
N GLY A 378 6.42 -10.48 4.50
CA GLY A 378 6.31 -11.55 3.53
C GLY A 378 5.20 -11.35 2.49
N PHE A 379 4.37 -10.31 2.62
CA PHE A 379 3.28 -10.00 1.70
C PHE A 379 3.52 -8.65 1.00
N PRO A 380 3.30 -8.57 -0.33
CA PRO A 380 3.36 -7.31 -1.05
C PRO A 380 2.28 -6.30 -0.64
N ASP A 381 2.69 -5.04 -0.61
CA ASP A 381 1.87 -3.90 -0.24
C ASP A 381 1.52 -3.01 -1.42
N VAL A 382 0.51 -2.17 -1.24
CA VAL A 382 -0.05 -1.32 -2.30
C VAL A 382 -0.26 0.11 -1.83
N ALA A 383 0.08 1.07 -2.69
CA ALA A 383 -0.33 2.46 -2.56
C ALA A 383 -1.47 2.80 -3.51
N ILE A 384 -2.44 3.57 -3.02
CA ILE A 384 -3.57 4.08 -3.80
C ILE A 384 -3.62 5.61 -3.70
N GLY A 385 -3.63 6.29 -4.85
CA GLY A 385 -3.69 7.74 -4.94
C GLY A 385 -5.11 8.30 -4.95
N ALA A 386 -5.28 9.46 -4.31
CA ALA A 386 -6.46 10.31 -4.32
C ALA A 386 -6.05 11.77 -4.57
N PRO A 387 -5.62 12.11 -5.80
CA PRO A 387 -4.93 13.36 -6.07
C PRO A 387 -5.79 14.62 -5.90
N LYS A 388 -7.12 14.50 -5.93
CA LYS A 388 -8.02 15.64 -5.76
C LYS A 388 -8.48 15.88 -4.32
N GLU A 389 -8.13 14.98 -3.41
CA GLU A 389 -8.48 15.10 -2.00
C GLU A 389 -7.90 16.37 -1.37
N ASP A 390 -8.59 16.91 -0.34
CA ASP A 390 -8.21 18.13 0.37
C ASP A 390 -7.99 19.34 -0.58
N ASP A 391 -8.95 19.57 -1.49
CA ASP A 391 -8.93 20.66 -2.48
C ASP A 391 -7.68 20.62 -3.37
N PHE A 392 -7.50 19.49 -4.06
CA PHE A 392 -6.35 19.22 -4.95
C PHE A 392 -4.99 19.22 -4.25
N SER A 393 -4.93 19.21 -2.92
CA SER A 393 -3.67 18.97 -2.21
C SER A 393 -3.17 17.54 -2.47
N GLY A 394 -4.12 16.60 -2.54
CA GLY A 394 -3.90 15.20 -2.84
C GLY A 394 -3.47 14.36 -1.63
N ALA A 395 -3.80 13.07 -1.69
CA ALA A 395 -3.43 12.09 -0.68
C ALA A 395 -3.03 10.74 -1.31
N VAL A 396 -2.28 9.94 -0.55
CA VAL A 396 -1.96 8.55 -0.87
C VAL A 396 -2.24 7.67 0.35
N TYR A 397 -2.83 6.51 0.13
CA TYR A 397 -3.19 5.53 1.15
C TYR A 397 -2.36 4.26 0.96
N ILE A 398 -1.80 3.73 2.03
CA ILE A 398 -0.99 2.50 2.04
C ILE A 398 -1.82 1.37 2.63
N TYR A 399 -1.91 0.26 1.90
CA TYR A 399 -2.62 -0.94 2.28
C TYR A 399 -1.67 -2.14 2.25
N HIS A 400 -1.84 -3.05 3.21
CA HIS A 400 -1.02 -4.25 3.32
C HIS A 400 -1.73 -5.50 2.84
N GLY A 401 -0.96 -6.38 2.22
CA GLY A 401 -1.34 -7.76 1.98
C GLY A 401 -1.34 -8.58 3.27
N ASP A 402 -1.98 -9.74 3.22
CA ASP A 402 -1.84 -10.82 4.19
C ASP A 402 -2.23 -12.16 3.56
N ALA A 403 -2.05 -13.26 4.30
CA ALA A 403 -2.41 -14.60 3.82
C ALA A 403 -3.89 -14.75 3.40
N GLY A 404 -4.78 -13.85 3.81
CA GLY A 404 -6.18 -13.80 3.40
C GLY A 404 -6.46 -12.92 2.17
N GLY A 405 -5.49 -12.12 1.70
CA GLY A 405 -5.61 -11.15 0.60
C GLY A 405 -5.29 -9.73 1.08
N MET A 406 -6.18 -8.76 0.85
CA MET A 406 -5.96 -7.38 1.28
C MET A 406 -6.57 -7.06 2.65
N VAL A 407 -5.84 -6.32 3.51
CA VAL A 407 -6.40 -5.75 4.74
C VAL A 407 -7.30 -4.55 4.40
N SER A 408 -8.55 -4.55 4.89
CA SER A 408 -9.54 -3.50 4.54
C SER A 408 -9.21 -2.11 5.07
N GLN A 409 -8.46 -2.02 6.17
CA GLN A 409 -8.02 -0.77 6.77
C GLN A 409 -6.63 -0.40 6.26
N TYR A 410 -6.46 0.83 5.79
CA TYR A 410 -5.13 1.34 5.43
C TYR A 410 -4.25 1.48 6.69
N SER A 411 -2.95 1.21 6.55
CA SER A 411 -1.97 1.40 7.63
C SER A 411 -1.51 2.85 7.75
N MET A 412 -1.49 3.58 6.63
CA MET A 412 -1.02 4.95 6.58
C MET A 412 -1.77 5.77 5.54
N LYS A 413 -1.99 7.05 5.88
CA LYS A 413 -2.42 8.10 4.94
C LYS A 413 -1.37 9.19 4.86
N LEU A 414 -0.91 9.46 3.65
CA LEU A 414 0.03 10.52 3.29
C LEU A 414 -0.75 11.70 2.68
N SER A 415 -0.90 12.79 3.42
CA SER A 415 -1.52 14.02 2.90
C SER A 415 -0.45 14.93 2.29
N GLY A 416 -0.62 15.30 1.02
CA GLY A 416 0.29 16.22 0.32
C GLY A 416 0.46 17.53 1.08
N ARG A 417 -0.63 18.07 1.64
CA ARG A 417 -0.61 19.31 2.43
C ARG A 417 0.23 19.21 3.71
N LYS A 418 0.26 18.03 4.35
CA LYS A 418 1.08 17.80 5.56
C LYS A 418 2.57 17.67 5.23
N ILE A 419 2.90 17.07 4.09
CA ILE A 419 4.29 16.94 3.61
C ILE A 419 4.82 18.31 3.17
N SER A 420 4.06 19.02 2.32
CA SER A 420 4.40 20.37 1.92
C SER A 420 3.17 21.10 1.35
N PRO A 421 2.87 22.33 1.81
CA PRO A 421 1.65 23.05 1.43
C PRO A 421 1.58 23.46 -0.05
N VAL A 422 2.72 23.42 -0.76
CA VAL A 422 2.80 23.76 -2.19
C VAL A 422 2.41 22.62 -3.11
N LEU A 423 2.35 21.38 -2.60
CA LEU A 423 2.02 20.22 -3.41
C LEU A 423 0.57 20.30 -3.89
N ARG A 424 0.38 19.90 -5.15
CA ARG A 424 -0.93 19.83 -5.80
C ARG A 424 -1.02 18.58 -6.66
N MET A 425 -2.17 17.92 -6.66
CA MET A 425 -2.41 16.60 -7.28
C MET A 425 -1.43 15.53 -6.77
N PHE A 426 -1.07 15.59 -5.48
CA PHE A 426 -0.19 14.59 -4.86
C PHE A 426 -0.86 13.21 -4.89
N GLY A 427 -0.21 12.23 -5.50
CA GLY A 427 -0.78 10.90 -5.72
C GLY A 427 -1.31 10.68 -7.14
N GLN A 428 -1.05 11.57 -8.09
CA GLN A 428 -1.39 11.34 -9.50
C GLN A 428 -0.64 10.14 -10.09
N SER A 429 0.62 9.97 -9.70
CA SER A 429 1.44 8.82 -10.07
C SER A 429 2.26 8.38 -8.88
N ILE A 430 2.47 7.07 -8.77
CA ILE A 430 3.16 6.44 -7.66
C ILE A 430 4.07 5.35 -8.24
N SER A 431 5.27 5.23 -7.71
CA SER A 431 6.19 4.13 -7.97
C SER A 431 6.78 3.68 -6.65
N GLY A 432 6.97 2.38 -6.48
CA GLY A 432 7.67 1.78 -5.35
C GLY A 432 8.34 0.47 -5.73
N GLY A 433 8.75 -0.30 -4.73
CA GLY A 433 9.37 -1.61 -4.93
C GLY A 433 10.89 -1.57 -5.16
N VAL A 434 11.51 -0.40 -5.02
CA VAL A 434 12.97 -0.25 -5.11
C VAL A 434 13.49 0.39 -3.83
N ASP A 435 14.53 -0.20 -3.25
CA ASP A 435 15.30 0.41 -2.16
C ASP A 435 16.18 1.54 -2.75
N MET A 436 15.80 2.79 -2.47
CA MET A 436 16.39 4.00 -3.03
C MET A 436 17.43 4.64 -2.10
N ASP A 437 17.46 4.30 -0.81
CA ASP A 437 18.44 4.81 0.15
C ASP A 437 19.44 3.77 0.69
N GLY A 438 19.25 2.49 0.38
CA GLY A 438 20.13 1.37 0.71
C GLY A 438 19.90 0.77 2.10
N ASN A 439 18.73 0.99 2.71
CA ASN A 439 18.41 0.49 4.04
C ASN A 439 17.77 -0.93 4.05
N GLY A 440 17.53 -1.52 2.88
CA GLY A 440 16.98 -2.85 2.71
C GLY A 440 15.45 -2.94 2.69
N TYR A 441 14.76 -1.80 2.72
CA TYR A 441 13.31 -1.67 2.53
C TYR A 441 13.02 -0.90 1.23
N PRO A 442 11.96 -1.24 0.49
CA PRO A 442 11.59 -0.48 -0.70
C PRO A 442 11.08 0.92 -0.29
N ASP A 443 11.42 1.93 -1.08
CA ASP A 443 10.96 3.29 -0.89
C ASP A 443 9.76 3.60 -1.80
N VAL A 444 9.19 4.79 -1.64
CA VAL A 444 8.01 5.21 -2.41
C VAL A 444 8.17 6.61 -2.98
N THR A 445 8.01 6.72 -4.30
CA THR A 445 8.04 7.98 -5.03
C THR A 445 6.64 8.37 -5.50
N ILE A 446 6.25 9.62 -5.23
CA ILE A 446 4.91 10.15 -5.52
C ILE A 446 5.01 11.43 -6.35
N GLY A 447 4.25 11.48 -7.45
CA GLY A 447 4.12 12.62 -8.33
C GLY A 447 3.02 13.61 -7.90
N ALA A 448 3.30 14.90 -8.06
CA ALA A 448 2.40 16.02 -7.80
C ALA A 448 2.46 17.03 -8.96
N PHE A 449 1.96 16.61 -10.12
CA PHE A 449 2.23 17.24 -11.42
C PHE A 449 1.73 18.69 -11.54
N MET A 450 0.65 19.06 -10.86
CA MET A 450 0.13 20.46 -10.88
C MET A 450 1.04 21.43 -10.14
N SER A 451 1.92 20.92 -9.27
CA SER A 451 2.97 21.68 -8.60
C SER A 451 4.37 21.44 -9.21
N ASP A 452 4.42 20.76 -10.35
CA ASP A 452 5.65 20.36 -11.05
C ASP A 452 6.67 19.71 -10.10
N SER A 453 6.20 18.87 -9.17
CA SER A 453 7.00 18.33 -8.06
C SER A 453 6.87 16.81 -7.96
N VAL A 454 7.94 16.19 -7.46
CA VAL A 454 7.97 14.76 -7.09
C VAL A 454 8.56 14.63 -5.69
N VAL A 455 8.01 13.71 -4.90
CA VAL A 455 8.44 13.45 -3.53
C VAL A 455 8.82 11.99 -3.39
N LEU A 456 10.05 11.72 -2.99
CA LEU A 456 10.54 10.41 -2.55
C LEU A 456 10.42 10.34 -1.02
N LEU A 457 9.68 9.35 -0.54
CA LEU A 457 9.51 9.01 0.86
C LEU A 457 10.27 7.72 1.13
N ARG A 458 11.05 7.76 2.21
CA ARG A 458 11.94 6.65 2.57
C ARG A 458 11.29 5.75 3.62
N ALA A 459 11.44 4.45 3.46
CA ALA A 459 10.94 3.46 4.40
C ALA A 459 11.82 3.39 5.65
N ARG A 460 11.19 3.24 6.81
CA ARG A 460 11.78 3.15 8.13
C ARG A 460 11.90 1.67 8.49
N PRO A 461 13.04 1.21 9.04
CA PRO A 461 13.19 -0.18 9.44
C PRO A 461 12.10 -0.64 10.42
N VAL A 462 11.57 -1.83 10.21
CA VAL A 462 10.45 -2.38 10.99
C VAL A 462 10.99 -3.38 12.00
N ILE A 463 10.62 -3.17 13.27
CA ILE A 463 10.99 -4.01 14.39
C ILE A 463 9.79 -4.84 14.84
N THR A 464 9.97 -6.15 14.92
CA THR A 464 9.06 -7.05 15.61
C THR A 464 9.58 -7.27 17.03
N VAL A 465 8.71 -7.06 18.02
CA VAL A 465 9.01 -7.36 19.43
C VAL A 465 8.13 -8.52 19.87
N ASP A 466 8.77 -9.61 20.24
CA ASP A 466 8.13 -10.78 20.81
C ASP A 466 8.03 -10.60 22.33
N VAL A 467 6.79 -10.60 22.82
CA VAL A 467 6.49 -10.41 24.24
C VAL A 467 5.84 -11.67 24.77
N THR A 468 6.44 -12.26 25.80
CA THR A 468 5.88 -13.43 26.48
C THR A 468 5.57 -13.08 27.92
N ILE A 469 4.32 -13.25 28.35
CA ILE A 469 3.90 -13.08 29.75
C ILE A 469 3.72 -14.48 30.34
N LEU A 470 4.62 -14.89 31.23
CA LEU A 470 4.55 -16.16 31.94
C LEU A 470 3.79 -15.96 33.27
N LEU A 471 2.71 -16.72 33.42
CA LEU A 471 1.84 -16.74 34.59
C LEU A 471 1.77 -18.16 35.15
N PRO A 472 1.55 -18.36 36.45
CA PRO A 472 1.28 -19.69 36.99
C PRO A 472 -0.02 -20.25 36.40
N ALA A 473 -0.14 -21.58 36.37
CA ALA A 473 -1.32 -22.25 35.82
C ALA A 473 -2.61 -21.78 36.49
N SER A 474 -2.61 -21.56 37.81
CA SER A 474 -3.65 -20.81 38.51
C SER A 474 -3.20 -20.32 39.88
N ILE A 475 -4.09 -19.57 40.53
CA ILE A 475 -3.89 -19.00 41.85
C ILE A 475 -4.80 -19.71 42.85
N ASN A 476 -4.21 -20.27 43.90
CA ASN A 476 -4.94 -20.77 45.06
C ASN A 476 -5.28 -19.61 45.99
N ILE A 477 -6.52 -19.15 45.99
CA ILE A 477 -6.94 -18.04 46.86
C ILE A 477 -7.24 -18.46 48.31
N THR A 478 -7.13 -19.76 48.61
CA THR A 478 -7.49 -20.36 49.91
C THR A 478 -6.34 -20.31 50.92
N ALA A 479 -5.09 -20.27 50.46
CA ALA A 479 -3.89 -20.31 51.30
C ALA A 479 -2.98 -19.11 50.95
N PRO A 480 -2.93 -18.05 51.78
CA PRO A 480 -2.05 -16.91 51.54
C PRO A 480 -0.58 -17.35 51.56
N GLN A 481 0.15 -17.04 50.49
CA GLN A 481 1.55 -17.44 50.28
C GLN A 481 2.54 -16.29 50.48
N CYS A 482 2.07 -15.04 50.52
CA CYS A 482 2.90 -13.86 50.67
C CYS A 482 2.44 -12.96 51.83
N HIS A 483 3.31 -12.04 52.21
CA HIS A 483 3.03 -10.99 53.18
C HIS A 483 3.13 -9.62 52.50
N ASP A 484 2.09 -8.80 52.66
CA ASP A 484 2.11 -7.38 52.35
C ASP A 484 2.25 -6.63 53.68
N GLY A 485 3.48 -6.26 54.03
CA GLY A 485 3.84 -5.81 55.37
C GLY A 485 3.57 -6.89 56.44
N GLN A 486 2.60 -6.66 57.33
CA GLN A 486 2.18 -7.63 58.36
C GLN A 486 0.94 -8.46 57.98
N GLN A 487 0.34 -8.25 56.81
CA GLN A 487 -0.90 -8.93 56.43
C GLN A 487 -0.64 -10.09 55.47
N PRO A 488 -1.18 -11.30 55.74
CA PRO A 488 -1.07 -12.43 54.82
C PRO A 488 -2.01 -12.23 53.63
N VAL A 489 -1.45 -12.27 52.42
CA VAL A 489 -2.16 -12.07 51.14
C VAL A 489 -1.79 -13.17 50.14
N ASN A 490 -2.66 -13.40 49.17
CA ASN A 490 -2.34 -14.26 48.04
C ASN A 490 -1.49 -13.47 47.04
N CYS A 491 -0.52 -14.12 46.42
CA CYS A 491 0.36 -13.51 45.44
C CYS A 491 0.57 -14.45 44.26
N LEU A 492 1.08 -13.91 43.16
CA LEU A 492 1.57 -14.69 42.04
C LEU A 492 2.83 -14.07 41.45
N ASN A 493 3.67 -14.93 40.90
CA ASN A 493 4.83 -14.49 40.13
C ASN A 493 4.39 -14.24 38.68
N VAL A 494 4.72 -13.07 38.17
CA VAL A 494 4.46 -12.65 36.80
C VAL A 494 5.81 -12.37 36.17
N THR A 495 6.19 -13.13 35.16
CA THR A 495 7.43 -12.87 34.41
C THR A 495 7.06 -12.35 33.03
N VAL A 496 7.69 -11.26 32.61
CA VAL A 496 7.51 -10.71 31.26
C VAL A 496 8.85 -10.73 30.57
N CYS A 497 8.89 -11.40 29.43
CA CYS A 497 10.09 -11.52 28.61
C CYS A 497 9.90 -10.81 27.28
N PHE A 498 10.97 -10.17 26.83
CA PHE A 498 11.02 -9.40 25.60
C PHE A 498 12.21 -9.87 24.77
N SER A 499 11.99 -10.08 23.48
CA SER A 499 13.05 -10.18 22.48
C SER A 499 12.62 -9.41 21.24
N PHE A 500 13.58 -8.97 20.42
CA PHE A 500 13.25 -8.30 19.17
C PHE A 500 14.12 -8.78 18.02
N HIS A 501 13.54 -8.67 16.83
CA HIS A 501 14.18 -8.98 15.57
C HIS A 501 13.68 -8.05 14.47
N GLY A 502 14.46 -7.91 13.41
CA GLY A 502 14.11 -7.13 12.24
C GLY A 502 15.24 -7.14 11.21
N LYS A 503 14.92 -6.72 9.99
CA LYS A 503 15.88 -6.65 8.88
C LYS A 503 16.63 -5.32 8.93
N HIS A 504 17.96 -5.36 8.88
CA HIS A 504 18.83 -4.17 8.93
C HIS A 504 18.50 -3.19 10.08
N VAL A 505 18.18 -3.73 11.26
CA VAL A 505 17.90 -2.93 12.47
C VAL A 505 19.17 -2.65 13.27
N PRO A 506 19.19 -1.58 14.10
CA PRO A 506 20.27 -1.35 15.05
C PRO A 506 20.45 -2.54 16.01
N GLY A 507 21.69 -2.79 16.44
CA GLY A 507 22.01 -3.91 17.35
C GLY A 507 21.40 -3.79 18.75
N GLU A 508 21.06 -2.57 19.17
CA GLU A 508 20.40 -2.28 20.45
C GLU A 508 19.23 -1.33 20.25
N ILE A 509 18.14 -1.54 20.99
CA ILE A 509 16.96 -0.67 20.98
C ILE A 509 16.45 -0.39 22.40
N GLY A 510 16.04 0.86 22.62
CA GLY A 510 15.29 1.24 23.81
C GLY A 510 13.82 0.87 23.66
N LEU A 511 13.25 0.20 24.66
CA LEU A 511 11.83 -0.13 24.73
C LEU A 511 11.23 0.38 26.04
N ASN A 512 10.12 1.10 25.97
CA ASN A 512 9.33 1.47 27.13
C ASN A 512 8.13 0.52 27.20
N TYR A 513 7.87 -0.11 28.35
CA TYR A 513 6.66 -0.92 28.52
C TYR A 513 5.93 -0.63 29.82
N VAL A 514 4.61 -0.88 29.79
CA VAL A 514 3.70 -0.75 30.91
C VAL A 514 2.97 -2.06 31.11
N LEU A 515 3.24 -2.72 32.24
CA LEU A 515 2.54 -3.91 32.69
C LEU A 515 1.34 -3.52 33.54
N THR A 516 0.13 -3.78 33.07
CA THR A 516 -1.12 -3.51 33.79
C THR A 516 -1.73 -4.81 34.32
N ALA A 517 -2.07 -4.84 35.61
CA ALA A 517 -2.78 -5.95 36.23
C ALA A 517 -4.31 -5.82 36.08
N ASP A 518 -4.98 -6.95 35.87
CA ASP A 518 -6.45 -7.08 35.79
C ASP A 518 -7.09 -6.12 34.76
N MET A 519 -6.50 -6.06 33.56
CA MET A 519 -6.88 -5.13 32.49
C MET A 519 -8.36 -5.26 32.10
N ALA A 520 -8.90 -6.48 32.11
CA ALA A 520 -10.32 -6.73 31.80
C ALA A 520 -11.29 -6.02 32.77
N LYS A 521 -10.90 -5.79 34.03
CA LYS A 521 -11.69 -5.00 34.99
C LYS A 521 -11.50 -3.50 34.75
N LYS A 522 -10.28 -3.08 34.48
CA LYS A 522 -9.95 -1.68 34.17
C LYS A 522 -10.69 -1.17 32.93
N GLU A 523 -10.77 -1.98 31.86
CA GLU A 523 -11.55 -1.66 30.64
C GLU A 523 -13.05 -1.47 30.92
N LYS A 524 -13.58 -2.15 31.95
CA LYS A 524 -14.98 -2.02 32.40
C LYS A 524 -15.18 -0.97 33.49
N SER A 525 -14.16 -0.14 33.77
CA SER A 525 -14.16 0.85 34.86
C SER A 525 -14.44 0.23 36.24
N GLN A 526 -14.02 -1.02 36.45
CA GLN A 526 -14.15 -1.75 37.72
C GLN A 526 -12.82 -1.73 38.48
N LEU A 527 -12.89 -1.85 39.81
CA LEU A 527 -11.70 -1.89 40.66
C LEU A 527 -10.87 -3.16 40.36
N PRO A 528 -9.55 -3.03 40.11
CA PRO A 528 -8.69 -4.18 39.87
C PRO A 528 -8.55 -5.02 41.13
N ARG A 529 -8.53 -6.34 40.95
CA ARG A 529 -8.40 -7.34 42.03
C ARG A 529 -6.95 -7.58 42.42
N VAL A 530 -6.01 -7.28 41.52
CA VAL A 530 -4.58 -7.52 41.68
C VAL A 530 -3.83 -6.19 41.60
N TYR A 531 -2.75 -6.07 42.37
CA TYR A 531 -1.88 -4.90 42.41
C TYR A 531 -0.42 -5.33 42.58
N PHE A 532 0.50 -4.44 42.19
CA PHE A 532 1.93 -4.56 42.47
C PHE A 532 2.29 -3.67 43.66
N VAL A 533 3.39 -4.01 44.34
CA VAL A 533 3.94 -3.18 45.42
C VAL A 533 5.25 -2.60 44.93
N LEU A 534 5.30 -1.27 44.76
CA LEU A 534 6.50 -0.55 44.32
C LEU A 534 6.82 0.53 45.33
N LEU A 535 8.05 0.52 45.87
CA LEU A 535 8.49 1.49 46.89
C LEU A 535 7.53 1.64 48.09
N GLY A 536 6.78 0.59 48.43
CA GLY A 536 5.80 0.58 49.51
C GLY A 536 4.39 1.05 49.15
N GLU A 537 4.13 1.46 47.90
CA GLU A 537 2.81 1.85 47.42
C GLU A 537 2.14 0.75 46.57
N SER A 538 0.81 0.62 46.72
CA SER A 538 0.01 -0.31 45.93
C SER A 538 -0.37 0.30 44.59
N VAL A 539 0.22 -0.20 43.50
CA VAL A 539 0.00 0.30 42.14
C VAL A 539 -0.67 -0.73 41.25
N GLY A 540 -1.57 -0.31 40.37
CA GLY A 540 -2.26 -1.20 39.41
C GLY A 540 -1.48 -1.45 38.12
N GLN A 541 -0.38 -0.74 37.90
CA GLN A 541 0.45 -0.84 36.73
C GLN A 541 1.91 -0.50 37.08
N VAL A 542 2.86 -1.12 36.37
CA VAL A 542 4.29 -0.86 36.48
C VAL A 542 4.80 -0.39 35.12
N SER A 543 5.66 0.63 35.10
CA SER A 543 6.27 1.15 33.87
C SER A 543 7.78 1.03 33.98
N GLU A 544 8.42 0.49 32.95
CA GLU A 544 9.86 0.26 32.90
C GLU A 544 10.45 0.69 31.56
N LYS A 545 11.76 0.94 31.56
CA LYS A 545 12.56 1.17 30.36
C LYS A 545 13.58 0.04 30.22
N LEU A 546 13.59 -0.59 29.06
CA LEU A 546 14.52 -1.67 28.69
C LEU A 546 15.47 -1.19 27.61
N GLN A 547 16.70 -1.69 27.66
CA GLN A 547 17.57 -1.77 26.50
C GLN A 547 17.62 -3.23 26.09
N LEU A 548 17.18 -3.52 24.87
CA LEU A 548 17.19 -4.85 24.30
C LEU A 548 18.35 -4.97 23.32
N VAL A 549 18.97 -6.14 23.29
CA VAL A 549 19.98 -6.53 22.30
C VAL A 549 19.35 -7.45 21.25
N HIS A 550 19.71 -7.28 19.99
CA HIS A 550 19.12 -8.00 18.87
C HIS A 550 19.22 -9.52 19.05
N LEU A 551 18.08 -10.23 18.93
CA LEU A 551 17.93 -11.68 19.15
C LEU A 551 18.24 -12.20 20.57
N GLU A 552 18.44 -11.31 21.55
CA GLU A 552 18.57 -11.69 22.96
C GLU A 552 17.27 -11.49 23.72
N GLU A 553 16.94 -12.45 24.59
CA GLU A 553 15.74 -12.38 25.43
C GLU A 553 16.07 -11.77 26.80
N THR A 554 15.32 -10.74 27.17
CA THR A 554 15.41 -10.09 28.48
C THR A 554 14.11 -10.28 29.26
N CYS A 555 14.20 -10.87 30.45
CA CYS A 555 13.04 -11.15 31.31
C CYS A 555 13.06 -10.33 32.59
N HIS A 556 11.90 -9.79 32.96
CA HIS A 556 11.67 -9.12 34.24
C HIS A 556 10.64 -9.89 35.08
N HIS A 557 10.94 -10.04 36.36
CA HIS A 557 10.11 -10.80 37.30
C HIS A 557 9.40 -9.85 38.27
N TYR A 558 8.10 -10.04 38.42
CA TYR A 558 7.23 -9.28 39.32
C TYR A 558 6.46 -10.19 40.25
N VAL A 559 6.16 -9.68 41.44
CA VAL A 559 5.22 -10.32 42.38
C VAL A 559 3.96 -9.47 42.44
N ALA A 560 2.84 -10.04 42.01
CA ALA A 560 1.54 -9.40 42.02
C ALA A 560 0.71 -9.93 43.20
N HIS A 561 0.07 -9.03 43.95
CA HIS A 561 -0.71 -9.34 45.15
C HIS A 561 -2.21 -9.26 44.87
N VAL A 562 -2.98 -10.21 45.37
CA VAL A 562 -4.43 -10.28 45.22
C VAL A 562 -5.10 -9.66 46.45
N LYS A 563 -6.05 -8.74 46.22
CA LYS A 563 -6.82 -8.13 47.30
C LYS A 563 -7.60 -9.19 48.08
N ARG A 564 -7.78 -8.97 49.39
CA ARG A 564 -8.45 -9.93 50.28
C ARG A 564 -9.96 -10.08 50.02
N ARG A 565 -10.64 -9.00 49.62
CA ARG A 565 -12.09 -9.01 49.33
C ARG A 565 -12.31 -9.01 47.82
N VAL A 566 -12.19 -10.18 47.20
CA VAL A 566 -12.53 -10.38 45.79
C VAL A 566 -13.90 -11.04 45.71
N GLN A 567 -14.91 -10.31 45.23
CA GLN A 567 -16.26 -10.84 45.01
C GLN A 567 -16.32 -11.70 43.74
N ASP A 568 -15.57 -11.30 42.70
CA ASP A 568 -15.52 -12.00 41.42
C ASP A 568 -14.27 -12.89 41.33
N VAL A 569 -14.46 -14.17 41.66
CA VAL A 569 -13.46 -15.24 41.60
C VAL A 569 -13.62 -16.14 40.37
N ILE A 570 -14.55 -15.80 39.46
CA ILE A 570 -14.86 -16.61 38.28
C ILE A 570 -14.15 -16.04 37.06
N SER A 571 -14.18 -14.72 36.89
CA SER A 571 -13.53 -14.10 35.73
C SER A 571 -12.01 -14.23 35.82
N PRO A 572 -11.32 -14.55 34.70
CA PRO A 572 -9.88 -14.64 34.69
C PRO A 572 -9.24 -13.28 34.99
N ILE A 573 -8.05 -13.28 35.59
CA ILE A 573 -7.23 -12.09 35.81
C ILE A 573 -6.35 -11.93 34.57
N VAL A 574 -6.53 -10.83 33.85
CA VAL A 574 -5.81 -10.55 32.61
C VAL A 574 -4.67 -9.56 32.87
N PHE A 575 -3.45 -9.95 32.54
CA PHE A 575 -2.28 -9.08 32.53
C PHE A 575 -2.04 -8.59 31.11
N GLU A 576 -1.78 -7.29 30.95
CA GLU A 576 -1.46 -6.67 29.67
C GLU A 576 -0.09 -5.99 29.77
N ALA A 577 0.85 -6.33 28.89
CA ALA A 577 2.10 -5.62 28.68
C ALA A 577 1.98 -4.78 27.40
N ALA A 578 1.74 -3.47 27.54
CA ALA A 578 1.75 -2.52 26.43
C ALA A 578 3.15 -1.94 26.25
N TYR A 579 3.62 -1.75 25.02
CA TYR A 579 4.98 -1.31 24.77
C TYR A 579 5.07 -0.27 23.65
N SER A 580 6.12 0.56 23.71
CA SER A 580 6.46 1.57 22.72
C SER A 580 7.97 1.69 22.59
N LEU A 581 8.45 2.18 21.43
CA LEU A 581 9.87 2.48 21.25
C LEU A 581 10.29 3.63 22.18
N GLY A 582 11.43 3.43 22.84
CA GLY A 582 12.14 4.46 23.59
C GLY A 582 13.13 5.23 22.72
N GLU A 583 13.93 6.07 23.37
CA GLU A 583 15.06 6.74 22.71
C GLU A 583 16.08 5.69 22.27
N HIS A 584 16.45 5.74 21.00
CA HIS A 584 17.45 4.88 20.39
C HIS A 584 18.38 5.76 19.56
N MET A 585 19.68 5.52 19.69
CA MET A 585 20.71 6.28 18.97
C MET A 585 20.79 5.76 17.55
N THR A 586 20.18 6.46 16.59
CA THR A 586 20.55 6.31 15.18
C THR A 586 21.86 7.08 14.99
N GLY A 587 22.93 6.40 14.56
CA GLY A 587 24.25 7.03 14.40
C GLY A 587 24.16 8.37 13.66
N GLU A 588 24.70 9.43 14.29
CA GLU A 588 24.84 10.76 13.70
C GLU A 588 25.96 10.72 12.66
N GLU A 589 25.72 10.11 11.51
CA GLU A 589 26.57 10.30 10.35
C GLU A 589 26.02 11.47 9.52
N GLU A 590 26.86 12.46 9.20
CA GLU A 590 26.61 13.50 8.21
C GLU A 590 26.53 12.91 6.80
N LYS A 591 25.58 12.01 6.56
CA LYS A 591 25.25 11.46 5.25
C LYS A 591 24.14 12.29 4.62
N GLU A 592 24.19 12.44 3.29
CA GLU A 592 23.16 13.15 2.50
C GLU A 592 21.75 12.59 2.72
N LEU A 593 21.65 11.29 3.03
CA LEU A 593 20.45 10.61 3.49
C LEU A 593 20.76 9.94 4.84
N PRO A 594 20.34 10.54 5.96
CA PRO A 594 20.60 9.98 7.28
C PRO A 594 19.74 8.74 7.51
N ALA A 595 20.25 7.84 8.35
CA ALA A 595 19.51 6.68 8.82
C ALA A 595 18.21 7.12 9.50
N LEU A 596 17.16 6.35 9.27
CA LEU A 596 15.83 6.62 9.82
C LEU A 596 15.64 5.88 11.14
N THR A 597 14.86 6.48 12.04
CA THR A 597 14.47 5.83 13.29
C THR A 597 13.54 4.66 12.98
N PRO A 598 13.80 3.46 13.51
CA PRO A 598 12.90 2.33 13.31
C PRO A 598 11.47 2.55 13.83
N VAL A 599 10.55 1.71 13.38
CA VAL A 599 9.14 1.65 13.83
C VAL A 599 8.79 0.27 14.35
N LEU A 600 7.80 0.19 15.24
CA LEU A 600 7.21 -1.09 15.61
C LEU A 600 6.31 -1.59 14.49
N ARG A 601 6.34 -2.89 14.23
CA ARG A 601 5.45 -3.56 13.29
C ARG A 601 3.99 -3.24 13.59
N TRP A 602 3.23 -2.91 12.56
CA TRP A 602 1.82 -2.59 12.69
C TRP A 602 1.00 -3.85 12.92
N LYS A 603 0.14 -3.84 13.95
CA LYS A 603 -0.73 -4.97 14.29
C LYS A 603 -2.13 -4.82 13.71
N LYS A 604 -2.26 -4.46 12.42
CA LYS A 604 -3.57 -4.35 11.70
C LYS A 604 -4.62 -3.52 12.46
N GLY A 605 -4.20 -2.36 13.00
CA GLY A 605 -5.06 -1.47 13.80
C GLY A 605 -5.26 -1.89 15.27
N GLN A 606 -4.71 -3.02 15.71
CA GLN A 606 -4.74 -3.44 17.11
C GLN A 606 -3.74 -2.67 17.97
N LYS A 607 -4.04 -2.59 19.27
CA LYS A 607 -3.15 -2.00 20.27
C LYS A 607 -1.83 -2.79 20.32
N ILE A 608 -0.70 -2.07 20.37
CA ILE A 608 0.63 -2.64 20.61
C ILE A 608 0.74 -3.08 22.08
N ALA A 609 0.20 -4.27 22.36
CA ALA A 609 0.23 -4.89 23.67
C ALA A 609 0.13 -6.42 23.55
N GLN A 610 0.63 -7.12 24.56
CA GLN A 610 0.43 -8.55 24.74
C GLN A 610 -0.43 -8.80 25.97
N LYS A 611 -1.39 -9.72 25.87
CA LYS A 611 -2.24 -10.14 26.99
C LYS A 611 -1.99 -11.61 27.33
N ASN A 612 -1.95 -11.95 28.61
CA ASN A 612 -2.11 -13.32 29.10
C ASN A 612 -3.01 -13.31 30.33
N GLN A 613 -3.58 -14.45 30.70
CA GLN A 613 -4.54 -14.55 31.78
C GLN A 613 -4.31 -15.76 32.68
N VAL A 614 -4.72 -15.61 33.93
CA VAL A 614 -4.67 -16.66 34.94
C VAL A 614 -6.03 -16.78 35.61
N ARG A 615 -6.44 -18.02 35.92
CA ARG A 615 -7.68 -18.28 36.66
C ARG A 615 -7.40 -18.43 38.15
N THR A 616 -8.42 -18.17 38.96
CA THR A 616 -8.41 -18.48 40.38
C THR A 616 -9.15 -19.79 40.62
N TRP A 617 -8.65 -20.62 41.55
CA TRP A 617 -9.41 -21.75 42.09
C TRP A 617 -9.50 -21.63 43.60
N LYS A 618 -10.53 -22.25 44.17
CA LYS A 618 -10.77 -22.31 45.61
C LYS A 618 -11.01 -23.76 46.00
N HIS A 619 -10.36 -24.24 47.05
CA HIS A 619 -10.74 -25.51 47.66
C HIS A 619 -12.05 -25.28 48.42
N THR A 620 -13.12 -25.92 47.95
CA THR A 620 -14.33 -26.09 48.73
C THR A 620 -14.25 -27.43 49.44
N LEU A 621 -14.19 -27.41 50.77
CA LEU A 621 -14.39 -28.61 51.58
C LEU A 621 -15.85 -29.02 51.39
N GLY A 622 -16.08 -30.22 50.85
CA GLY A 622 -17.40 -30.84 50.89
C GLY A 622 -17.83 -31.13 52.33
N PRO A 623 -19.13 -31.32 52.59
CA PRO A 623 -19.66 -31.61 53.93
C PRO A 623 -19.07 -32.86 54.60
N GLU A 624 -18.34 -33.71 53.86
CA GLU A 624 -17.70 -34.94 54.35
C GLU A 624 -16.15 -34.90 54.32
N GLY A 625 -15.53 -33.72 54.18
CA GLY A 625 -14.07 -33.59 54.23
C GLY A 625 -13.32 -34.07 52.96
N GLN A 626 -14.03 -34.37 51.87
CA GLN A 626 -13.40 -34.58 50.57
C GLN A 626 -12.97 -33.25 49.93
N VAL A 627 -11.75 -33.22 49.39
CA VAL A 627 -11.22 -32.10 48.62
C VAL A 627 -11.87 -32.09 47.23
N LEU A 628 -12.87 -31.23 47.03
CA LEU A 628 -13.46 -31.02 45.72
C LEU A 628 -12.62 -29.99 44.95
N MET A 629 -11.96 -30.42 43.86
CA MET A 629 -11.38 -29.50 42.88
C MET A 629 -12.51 -28.91 42.03
N GLN A 630 -12.93 -27.68 42.33
CA GLN A 630 -13.77 -26.93 41.40
C GLN A 630 -12.88 -26.33 40.29
N LYS A 631 -12.41 -27.16 39.35
CA LYS A 631 -11.84 -26.67 38.08
C LYS A 631 -12.99 -26.07 37.28
N SER A 632 -12.89 -24.80 36.87
CA SER A 632 -13.91 -24.15 36.03
C SER A 632 -13.87 -24.69 34.60
N TRP A 633 -14.49 -25.84 34.36
CA TRP A 633 -14.82 -26.31 33.02
C TRP A 633 -16.08 -25.59 32.55
N SER A 634 -15.94 -24.74 31.54
CA SER A 634 -17.07 -24.24 30.76
C SER A 634 -17.18 -25.05 29.48
N TRP A 635 -18.18 -25.93 29.41
CA TRP A 635 -18.66 -26.51 28.17
C TRP A 635 -19.15 -25.40 27.22
N MET A 636 -18.72 -25.42 25.96
CA MET A 636 -19.32 -24.61 24.89
C MET A 636 -20.66 -25.25 24.46
N PRO A 637 -21.74 -24.48 24.24
CA PRO A 637 -22.94 -25.00 23.60
C PRO A 637 -22.86 -24.77 22.08
N GLY A 638 -22.83 -25.84 21.29
CA GLY A 638 -22.82 -25.73 19.83
C GLY A 638 -22.91 -27.04 19.06
N ARG A 639 -24.14 -27.54 18.88
CA ARG A 639 -24.66 -28.43 17.81
C ARG A 639 -23.75 -29.55 17.28
N LEU A 640 -24.05 -30.80 17.66
CA LEU A 640 -24.05 -31.95 16.75
C LEU A 640 -25.27 -32.84 17.06
N ARG A 641 -25.88 -33.37 16.00
CA ARG A 641 -27.08 -34.24 15.99
C ARG A 641 -26.80 -35.57 16.71
N PRO A 642 -27.86 -36.27 17.20
CA PRO A 642 -27.70 -37.62 17.73
C PRO A 642 -27.45 -38.61 16.59
N ASP A 643 -26.91 -39.78 16.95
CA ASP A 643 -26.66 -40.98 16.14
C ASP A 643 -25.23 -41.13 15.60
N THR A 644 -24.36 -41.74 16.42
CA THR A 644 -23.56 -42.94 16.14
C THR A 644 -22.45 -43.12 17.20
N LEU A 645 -22.49 -44.25 17.91
CA LEU A 645 -21.38 -44.77 18.73
C LEU A 645 -20.21 -45.20 17.82
N PRO A 646 -18.95 -45.16 18.28
CA PRO A 646 -18.36 -46.41 18.77
C PRO A 646 -17.39 -46.30 19.98
N ASP A 647 -17.46 -47.33 20.81
CA ASP A 647 -16.42 -48.07 21.54
C ASP A 647 -15.12 -47.35 21.98
N TRP A 648 -15.00 -47.19 23.30
CA TRP A 648 -13.72 -47.00 23.99
C TRP A 648 -13.04 -48.36 24.20
N ALA A 649 -11.84 -48.51 23.63
CA ALA A 649 -10.93 -49.60 23.94
C ALA A 649 -10.38 -49.46 25.36
N ALA A 650 -10.28 -50.60 26.05
CA ALA A 650 -9.80 -50.72 27.40
C ALA A 650 -8.34 -51.22 27.46
N PHE A 651 -7.63 -50.77 28.51
CA PHE A 651 -6.41 -51.30 29.15
C PHE A 651 -5.03 -51.15 28.45
N PRO A 652 -3.88 -51.27 29.18
CA PRO A 652 -3.71 -51.63 30.60
C PRO A 652 -2.76 -50.76 31.46
N ASP A 653 -2.83 -51.07 32.76
CA ASP A 653 -1.93 -50.80 33.88
C ASP A 653 -0.43 -50.77 33.61
N LEU A 654 0.29 -49.99 34.43
CA LEU A 654 1.60 -50.37 34.96
C LEU A 654 1.79 -49.84 36.40
N GLN A 655 1.93 -50.83 37.30
CA GLN A 655 2.26 -50.78 38.74
C GLN A 655 3.54 -49.97 39.02
N LYS A 656 3.77 -49.38 40.20
CA LYS A 656 3.92 -50.01 41.52
C LYS A 656 3.98 -48.92 42.60
#